data_AF-A0A4V0C2U5-F1
#
_entry.id   AF-A0A4V0C2U5-F1
#
_cell.length_a   1.000
_cell.length_b   1.000
_cell.length_c   1.000
_cell.angle_alpha   90.00
_cell.angle_beta   90.00
_cell.angle_gamma   90.00
#
_symmetry.space_group_name_H-M   'P 1'
#
loop_
_entity.id
_entity.type
_entity.pdbx_description
1 polymer ?
#
loop_
_entity_poly.entity_id
_entity_poly.type
_entity_poly.pdbx_seq_one_letter_code
_entity_poly.pdbx_strand_id
1 'polypeptide(L)'
;MTNIIIYDRMDTFKIVEGDFGMQNRQIYIADTNHGTILLSDCEKEVISTKLFNRLHHVSQNSTAYLTFPTNRTKRFEHSIGTMKLCGDIFYNAICNTSDDIIELLFTNIKNIIDNIVDNEILKNDDKYRVIIGDSKLRNKGEELKSLEKYSLNNIFYNRFIPQNLKEKHKLLYVIAFQAIRLCGLLHDIGHPPFSHVTEYSINKIYKSLQEKEESLLTSREKQYVEIIKDYDSDDGNFQLHEKMGIKMTNKLFSQIIFSDNMNNGKLSFEEKWFKIIVFELTKLIFSEREGAESLHNIISGTIDGDRLDYVNRDIENSGIDNGKIEYNRLIASCKFCKVKIGDSEKVEVVYDAKTINTIEDFFMKRWYLYKNIINHHRVSKTDTILQNCVEIIIKNYLIDETLAVGTEEYILPDDISGLWLAIRFAHSNEEYFDSLIQWDDNWLITVLKKHYFRDYYKKQESVSYMLEEFLSNQKNYYSLIKNNNDFKFFSSAFEAEIKFNYIENTSQYKKIEEKFSQNYKNRAMHIIFAYLDSTLDEKIDIKQVMDAFIKSEYDNEVEDYFVVFKEIKTGLKTDPIIYSFEKEFSLSELSNIRAILEVERSNYPYFYVYFKTKNEKILDNEFRKKFLEKFGRFLAKEVNIIFEKFKEN
;
A
#
# COMPACT_ATOMS: atom_id res chain seq x y z
N MET A 1 -5.80 -24.61 -6.38
CA MET A 1 -4.69 -25.28 -7.10
C MET A 1 -4.76 -24.87 -8.56
N THR A 2 -4.20 -23.71 -8.88
CA THR A 2 -4.00 -23.26 -10.25
C THR A 2 -2.52 -23.46 -10.50
N ASN A 3 -2.16 -24.57 -11.14
CA ASN A 3 -0.76 -24.79 -11.54
C ASN A 3 -0.40 -23.70 -12.53
N ILE A 4 0.47 -22.77 -12.13
CA ILE A 4 1.13 -21.86 -13.07
C ILE A 4 1.96 -22.76 -14.00
N ILE A 5 1.56 -22.81 -15.28
CA ILE A 5 2.36 -23.47 -16.30
C ILE A 5 3.50 -22.51 -16.63
N ILE A 6 4.63 -22.69 -15.96
CA ILE A 6 5.91 -22.11 -16.41
C ILE A 6 6.25 -22.82 -17.72
N TYR A 7 6.15 -22.12 -18.84
CA TYR A 7 6.53 -22.68 -20.14
C TYR A 7 8.06 -22.73 -20.26
N ASP A 8 8.62 -23.93 -20.17
CA ASP A 8 10.01 -24.23 -20.54
C ASP A 8 10.04 -24.49 -22.06
N ARG A 9 10.56 -23.56 -22.87
CA ARG A 9 10.90 -23.84 -24.28
C ARG A 9 12.36 -24.26 -24.37
N MET A 10 12.60 -25.53 -24.70
CA MET A 10 13.89 -25.97 -25.25
C MET A 10 13.93 -25.59 -26.73
N ASP A 11 14.57 -24.47 -27.07
CA ASP A 11 15.01 -24.27 -28.45
C ASP A 11 16.30 -25.06 -28.66
N THR A 12 16.27 -25.97 -29.63
CA THR A 12 17.38 -26.82 -30.04
C THR A 12 18.51 -25.98 -30.65
N PHE A 13 19.44 -25.53 -29.81
CA PHE A 13 20.78 -25.13 -30.24
C PHE A 13 21.81 -26.06 -29.60
N LYS A 14 22.68 -26.64 -30.43
CA LYS A 14 23.80 -27.48 -30.00
C LYS A 14 24.61 -26.71 -28.96
N ILE A 15 24.67 -27.27 -27.76
CA ILE A 15 25.58 -26.86 -26.68
C ILE A 15 27.00 -27.01 -27.21
N VAL A 16 27.70 -25.88 -27.37
CA VAL A 16 29.16 -25.87 -27.42
C VAL A 16 29.60 -26.05 -25.96
N GLU A 17 30.40 -27.08 -25.68
CA GLU A 17 30.99 -27.29 -24.36
C GLU A 17 31.82 -26.04 -23.98
N GLY A 18 31.41 -25.31 -22.95
CA GLY A 18 32.16 -24.17 -22.42
C GLY A 18 31.38 -23.00 -21.84
N ASP A 19 30.05 -22.91 -22.00
CA ASP A 19 29.28 -21.74 -21.53
C ASP A 19 28.67 -21.94 -20.14
N PHE A 20 29.22 -21.22 -19.15
CA PHE A 20 28.67 -21.04 -17.81
C PHE A 20 27.86 -19.74 -17.77
N GLY A 21 26.56 -19.81 -17.44
CA GLY A 21 25.67 -18.66 -17.41
C GLY A 21 24.46 -18.84 -16.50
N MET A 22 24.21 -17.79 -15.70
CA MET A 22 23.23 -17.70 -14.61
C MET A 22 21.75 -17.82 -15.03
N GLN A 23 21.44 -18.09 -16.31
CA GLN A 23 20.13 -18.45 -16.84
C GLN A 23 20.24 -18.89 -18.32
N ASN A 24 20.27 -20.21 -18.56
CA ASN A 24 20.37 -20.77 -19.92
C ASN A 24 19.01 -20.96 -20.61
N ARG A 25 17.90 -20.67 -19.92
CA ARG A 25 16.53 -20.83 -20.43
C ARG A 25 15.66 -19.63 -20.11
N GLN A 26 14.79 -19.27 -21.05
CA GLN A 26 13.82 -18.20 -20.85
C GLN A 26 12.67 -18.69 -19.98
N ILE A 27 12.37 -17.94 -18.92
CA ILE A 27 11.31 -18.24 -17.96
C ILE A 27 10.22 -17.19 -18.16
N TYR A 28 8.99 -17.65 -18.36
CA TYR A 28 7.86 -16.78 -18.65
C TYR A 28 6.72 -16.98 -17.66
N ILE A 29 6.05 -15.88 -17.33
CA ILE A 29 4.76 -15.88 -16.63
C ILE A 29 3.74 -15.13 -17.48
N ALA A 30 2.54 -15.68 -17.60
CA ALA A 30 1.44 -15.03 -18.29
C ALA A 30 0.69 -14.12 -17.30
N ASP A 31 0.46 -12.88 -17.69
CA ASP A 31 -0.28 -11.89 -16.95
C ASP A 31 -1.41 -11.30 -17.82
N THR A 32 -2.57 -11.05 -17.22
CA THR A 32 -3.75 -10.56 -17.95
C THR A 32 -3.59 -9.13 -18.44
N ASN A 33 -2.81 -8.31 -17.74
CA ASN A 33 -2.63 -6.90 -18.06
C ASN A 33 -1.44 -6.68 -18.99
N HIS A 34 -0.32 -7.33 -18.67
CA HIS A 34 0.98 -7.08 -19.32
C HIS A 34 1.37 -8.17 -20.33
N GLY A 35 0.51 -9.17 -20.54
CA GLY A 35 0.78 -10.28 -21.44
C GLY A 35 1.88 -11.19 -20.90
N THR A 36 2.84 -11.57 -21.74
CA THR A 36 3.91 -12.49 -21.34
C THR A 36 5.09 -11.74 -20.73
N ILE A 37 5.32 -11.94 -19.44
CA ILE A 37 6.41 -11.34 -18.67
C ILE A 37 7.58 -12.32 -18.60
N LEU A 38 8.77 -11.87 -19.00
CA LEU A 38 10.01 -12.63 -18.85
C LEU A 38 10.57 -12.43 -17.43
N LEU A 39 11.05 -13.51 -16.82
CA LEU A 39 11.62 -13.54 -15.48
C LEU A 39 13.11 -13.87 -15.49
N SER A 40 13.85 -13.25 -14.58
CA SER A 40 15.22 -13.66 -14.25
C SER A 40 15.24 -14.85 -13.29
N ASP A 41 16.36 -15.54 -13.19
CA ASP A 41 16.52 -16.61 -12.19
C ASP A 41 16.44 -16.08 -10.74
N CYS A 42 16.86 -14.83 -10.48
CA CYS A 42 16.67 -14.19 -9.17
C CYS A 42 15.19 -14.01 -8.84
N GLU A 43 14.40 -13.55 -9.80
CA GLU A 43 12.94 -13.36 -9.63
C GLU A 43 12.24 -14.70 -9.43
N LYS A 44 12.58 -15.71 -10.23
CA LYS A 44 12.03 -17.06 -10.08
C LYS A 44 12.31 -17.65 -8.70
N GLU A 45 13.53 -17.46 -8.18
CA GLU A 45 13.92 -17.95 -6.85
C GLU A 45 13.07 -17.28 -5.75
N VAL A 46 12.88 -15.95 -5.83
CA VAL A 46 12.01 -15.20 -4.91
C VAL A 46 10.55 -15.67 -5.01
N ILE A 47 10.01 -15.79 -6.23
CA ILE A 47 8.62 -16.19 -6.49
C ILE A 47 8.34 -17.60 -5.94
N SER A 48 9.34 -18.49 -5.96
CA SER A 48 9.21 -19.88 -5.52
C SER A 48 9.25 -20.05 -3.99
N THR A 49 9.43 -18.97 -3.22
CA THR A 49 9.53 -19.05 -1.76
C THR A 49 8.17 -19.13 -1.08
N LYS A 50 8.12 -19.78 0.10
CA LYS A 50 6.91 -19.85 0.96
C LYS A 50 6.32 -18.47 1.22
N LEU A 51 7.20 -17.50 1.49
CA LEU A 51 6.86 -16.13 1.84
C LEU A 51 6.16 -15.38 0.69
N PHE A 52 6.65 -15.53 -0.54
CA PHE A 52 6.04 -14.88 -1.71
C PHE A 52 4.79 -15.62 -2.18
N ASN A 53 4.82 -16.95 -2.14
CA ASN A 53 3.69 -17.79 -2.54
C ASN A 53 2.41 -17.51 -1.73
N ARG A 54 2.54 -17.06 -0.47
CA ARG A 54 1.39 -16.63 0.35
C ARG A 54 0.56 -15.54 -0.31
N LEU A 55 1.15 -14.69 -1.15
CA LEU A 55 0.47 -13.55 -1.78
C LEU A 55 -0.63 -14.00 -2.75
N HIS A 56 -0.68 -15.28 -3.16
CA HIS A 56 -1.83 -15.87 -3.86
C HIS A 56 -3.11 -15.88 -3.03
N HIS A 57 -3.00 -15.72 -1.71
CA HIS A 57 -4.12 -15.81 -0.78
C HIS A 57 -4.38 -14.50 -0.03
N VAL A 58 -3.62 -13.44 -0.34
CA VAL A 58 -3.84 -12.08 0.20
C VAL A 58 -4.46 -11.22 -0.89
N SER A 59 -5.67 -10.70 -0.63
CA SER A 59 -6.38 -9.84 -1.58
C SER A 59 -5.75 -8.45 -1.70
N GLN A 60 -5.67 -7.93 -2.92
CA GLN A 60 -5.27 -6.54 -3.19
C GLN A 60 -6.30 -5.57 -2.59
N ASN A 61 -7.58 -5.80 -2.91
CA ASN A 61 -8.70 -4.98 -2.47
C ASN A 61 -9.56 -5.73 -1.44
N SER A 62 -9.17 -5.66 -0.16
CA SER A 62 -9.81 -6.25 1.03
C SER A 62 -11.16 -6.95 0.78
N THR A 63 -12.29 -6.25 0.91
CA THR A 63 -13.63 -6.84 0.76
C THR A 63 -14.32 -6.47 -0.56
N ALA A 64 -13.61 -5.87 -1.51
CA ALA A 64 -14.20 -5.35 -2.75
C ALA A 64 -14.94 -6.43 -3.55
N TYR A 65 -14.47 -7.68 -3.51
CA TYR A 65 -15.10 -8.82 -4.16
C TYR A 65 -16.55 -9.10 -3.68
N LEU A 66 -16.96 -8.62 -2.51
CA LEU A 66 -18.34 -8.75 -2.02
C LEU A 66 -19.31 -7.79 -2.74
N THR A 67 -18.78 -6.73 -3.36
CA THR A 67 -19.55 -5.79 -4.18
C THR A 67 -19.32 -6.01 -5.67
N PHE A 68 -18.07 -6.27 -6.07
CA PHE A 68 -17.64 -6.53 -7.44
C PHE A 68 -17.10 -7.97 -7.53
N PRO A 69 -17.94 -8.99 -7.79
CA PRO A 69 -17.57 -10.40 -7.62
C PRO A 69 -16.34 -10.88 -8.40
N THR A 70 -16.00 -10.20 -9.47
CA THR A 70 -14.82 -10.46 -10.32
C THR A 70 -13.54 -9.81 -9.78
N ASN A 71 -13.64 -8.80 -8.92
CA ASN A 71 -12.48 -8.11 -8.32
C ASN A 71 -11.84 -9.00 -7.24
N ARG A 72 -11.15 -10.03 -7.70
CA ARG A 72 -10.47 -11.03 -6.87
C ARG A 72 -8.96 -10.97 -7.00
N THR A 73 -8.45 -9.83 -7.48
CA THR A 73 -7.02 -9.57 -7.61
C THR A 73 -6.31 -9.88 -6.29
N LYS A 74 -5.27 -10.70 -6.36
CA LYS A 74 -4.36 -11.02 -5.29
C LYS A 74 -3.08 -10.20 -5.45
N ARG A 75 -2.38 -10.00 -4.33
CA ARG A 75 -1.12 -9.25 -4.31
C ARG A 75 -0.05 -9.89 -5.17
N PHE A 76 -0.12 -11.20 -5.40
CA PHE A 76 0.83 -11.93 -6.24
C PHE A 76 0.89 -11.37 -7.68
N GLU A 77 -0.22 -11.35 -8.42
CA GLU A 77 -0.22 -10.86 -9.80
C GLU A 77 0.07 -9.36 -9.90
N HIS A 78 -0.36 -8.59 -8.89
CA HIS A 78 -0.03 -7.18 -8.79
C HIS A 78 1.49 -6.96 -8.62
N SER A 79 2.14 -7.65 -7.67
CA SER A 79 3.60 -7.63 -7.50
C SER A 79 4.37 -7.98 -8.78
N ILE A 80 3.89 -8.98 -9.54
CA ILE A 80 4.51 -9.36 -10.82
C ILE A 80 4.36 -8.24 -11.87
N GLY A 81 3.18 -7.62 -11.94
CA GLY A 81 2.93 -6.48 -12.82
C GLY A 81 3.75 -5.25 -12.45
N THR A 82 3.81 -4.90 -11.17
CA THR A 82 4.63 -3.81 -10.62
C THR A 82 6.12 -4.03 -10.94
N MET A 83 6.66 -5.23 -10.69
CA MET A 83 8.03 -5.60 -11.08
C MET A 83 8.31 -5.33 -12.56
N LYS A 84 7.38 -5.73 -13.44
CA LYS A 84 7.52 -5.54 -14.89
C LYS A 84 7.56 -4.05 -15.23
N LEU A 85 6.62 -3.26 -14.73
CA LEU A 85 6.52 -1.83 -15.01
C LEU A 85 7.71 -1.05 -14.44
N CYS A 86 8.18 -1.36 -13.23
CA CYS A 86 9.39 -0.74 -12.67
C CYS A 86 10.62 -0.98 -13.57
N GLY A 87 10.79 -2.21 -14.06
CA GLY A 87 11.85 -2.53 -15.01
C GLY A 87 11.73 -1.78 -16.34
N ASP A 88 10.50 -1.64 -16.86
CA ASP A 88 10.26 -0.92 -18.11
C ASP A 88 10.49 0.59 -17.99
N ILE A 89 10.09 1.18 -16.86
CA ILE A 89 10.39 2.59 -16.53
C ILE A 89 11.90 2.80 -16.50
N PHE A 90 12.64 1.97 -15.75
CA PHE A 90 14.09 2.12 -15.66
C PHE A 90 14.78 1.95 -17.01
N TYR A 91 14.42 0.91 -17.78
CA TYR A 91 14.99 0.66 -19.11
C TYR A 91 14.77 1.85 -20.06
N ASN A 92 13.51 2.29 -20.21
CA ASN A 92 13.18 3.38 -21.14
C ASN A 92 13.77 4.72 -20.67
N ALA A 93 13.81 4.96 -19.35
CA ALA A 93 14.45 6.14 -18.81
C ALA A 93 15.92 6.22 -19.23
N ILE A 94 16.69 5.13 -19.07
CA ILE A 94 18.09 5.09 -19.47
C ILE A 94 18.27 5.27 -20.98
N CYS A 95 17.41 4.63 -21.81
CA CYS A 95 17.46 4.79 -23.28
C CYS A 95 17.33 6.26 -23.73
N ASN A 96 16.57 7.08 -23.01
CA ASN A 96 16.26 8.47 -23.37
C ASN A 96 17.11 9.52 -22.62
N THR A 97 17.97 9.09 -21.70
CA THR A 97 18.79 9.98 -20.86
C THR A 97 20.08 10.38 -21.58
N SER A 98 20.55 11.62 -21.37
CA SER A 98 21.81 12.11 -21.91
C SER A 98 23.03 11.50 -21.22
N ASP A 99 24.15 11.42 -21.96
CA ASP A 99 25.38 10.76 -21.50
C ASP A 99 25.96 11.33 -20.18
N ASP A 100 25.82 12.64 -19.96
CA ASP A 100 26.28 13.32 -18.75
C ASP A 100 25.50 12.90 -17.50
N ILE A 101 24.17 12.75 -17.64
CA ILE A 101 23.30 12.27 -16.55
C ILE A 101 23.49 10.76 -16.33
N ILE A 102 23.71 9.99 -17.40
CA ILE A 102 24.07 8.56 -17.29
C ILE A 102 25.38 8.39 -16.49
N GLU A 103 26.43 9.16 -16.80
CA GLU A 103 27.68 9.14 -16.04
C GLU A 103 27.46 9.48 -14.56
N LEU A 104 26.68 10.53 -14.28
CA LEU A 104 26.37 10.91 -12.90
C LEU A 104 25.61 9.80 -12.15
N LEU A 105 24.56 9.25 -12.76
CA LEU A 105 23.73 8.21 -12.17
C LEU A 105 24.56 6.96 -11.86
N PHE A 106 25.35 6.47 -12.81
CA PHE A 106 26.15 5.26 -12.60
C PHE A 106 27.36 5.49 -11.70
N THR A 107 27.90 6.71 -11.61
CA THR A 107 28.88 7.07 -10.58
C THR A 107 28.26 6.97 -9.19
N ASN A 108 27.03 7.48 -9.02
CA ASN A 108 26.32 7.36 -7.73
C ASN A 108 26.01 5.91 -7.39
N ILE A 109 25.49 5.12 -8.33
CA ILE A 109 25.24 3.68 -8.13
C ILE A 109 26.54 2.94 -7.78
N LYS A 110 27.65 3.29 -8.44
CA LYS A 110 28.97 2.71 -8.12
C LYS A 110 29.38 3.01 -6.67
N ASN A 111 29.21 4.25 -6.22
CA ASN A 111 29.52 4.64 -4.85
C ASN A 111 28.64 3.87 -3.84
N ILE A 112 27.35 3.69 -4.13
CA ILE A 112 26.44 2.88 -3.30
C ILE A 112 26.95 1.43 -3.22
N ILE A 113 27.35 0.83 -4.34
CA ILE A 113 27.89 -0.54 -4.35
C ILE A 113 29.18 -0.64 -3.55
N ASP A 114 30.07 0.34 -3.66
CA ASP A 114 31.31 0.36 -2.88
C ASP A 114 31.04 0.51 -1.38
N ASN A 115 30.03 1.30 -1.00
CA ASN A 115 29.55 1.39 0.37
C ASN A 115 28.94 0.08 0.86
N ILE A 116 28.17 -0.65 0.02
CA ILE A 116 27.66 -1.99 0.36
C ILE A 116 28.84 -2.92 0.69
N VAL A 117 29.87 -2.92 -0.15
CA VAL A 117 31.07 -3.74 0.10
C VAL A 117 31.70 -3.36 1.45
N ASP A 118 31.89 -2.07 1.71
CA ASP A 118 32.56 -1.59 2.92
C ASP A 118 31.74 -1.79 4.20
N ASN A 119 30.44 -1.47 4.16
CA ASN A 119 29.58 -1.39 5.33
C ASN A 119 28.82 -2.67 5.63
N GLU A 120 28.46 -3.45 4.61
CA GLU A 120 27.66 -4.66 4.79
C GLU A 120 28.52 -5.93 4.67
N ILE A 121 29.34 -6.02 3.62
CA ILE A 121 30.10 -7.25 3.34
C ILE A 121 31.33 -7.33 4.23
N LEU A 122 32.19 -6.31 4.24
CA LEU A 122 33.45 -6.33 4.99
C LEU A 122 33.26 -6.21 6.51
N LYS A 123 32.19 -5.56 7.00
CA LYS A 123 31.88 -5.54 8.44
C LYS A 123 31.32 -6.87 8.95
N ASN A 124 30.73 -7.69 8.06
CA ASN A 124 30.21 -9.02 8.37
C ASN A 124 31.02 -10.09 7.62
N ASP A 125 32.34 -9.90 7.53
CA ASP A 125 33.23 -10.71 6.70
C ASP A 125 33.15 -12.20 7.05
N ASP A 126 33.05 -12.55 8.33
CA ASP A 126 32.84 -13.93 8.80
C ASP A 126 31.63 -14.60 8.13
N LYS A 127 30.53 -13.85 7.97
CA LYS A 127 29.28 -14.35 7.37
C LYS A 127 29.47 -14.61 5.87
N TYR A 128 30.09 -13.67 5.16
CA TYR A 128 30.24 -13.73 3.70
C TYR A 128 31.44 -14.60 3.27
N ARG A 129 32.46 -14.79 4.11
CA ARG A 129 33.66 -15.60 3.84
C ARG A 129 33.33 -17.02 3.39
N VAL A 130 32.28 -17.60 3.97
CA VAL A 130 31.79 -18.95 3.61
C VAL A 130 31.30 -19.01 2.15
N ILE A 131 30.81 -17.91 1.61
CA ILE A 131 30.19 -17.85 0.28
C ILE A 131 31.21 -17.43 -0.78
N ILE A 132 31.92 -16.33 -0.53
CA ILE A 132 32.80 -15.67 -1.52
C ILE A 132 34.28 -16.01 -1.34
N GLY A 133 34.66 -16.65 -0.23
CA GLY A 133 36.03 -17.08 0.04
C GLY A 133 36.94 -15.98 0.58
N ASP A 134 37.95 -16.43 1.31
CA ASP A 134 38.81 -15.58 2.14
C ASP A 134 39.74 -14.66 1.31
N SER A 135 40.18 -15.13 0.14
CA SER A 135 41.04 -14.34 -0.75
C SER A 135 40.37 -13.07 -1.27
N LYS A 136 39.04 -13.11 -1.48
CA LYS A 136 38.26 -12.03 -2.08
C LYS A 136 37.96 -10.88 -1.10
N LEU A 137 38.04 -11.16 0.20
CA LEU A 137 37.84 -10.19 1.28
C LEU A 137 39.11 -9.42 1.65
N ARG A 138 40.28 -9.89 1.20
CA ARG A 138 41.59 -9.24 1.46
C ARG A 138 41.67 -7.84 0.83
N ASN A 139 42.66 -7.06 1.29
CA ASN A 139 42.93 -5.72 0.79
C ASN A 139 41.67 -4.82 0.77
N LYS A 140 40.85 -4.88 1.83
CA LYS A 140 39.59 -4.13 1.94
C LYS A 140 38.64 -4.39 0.74
N GLY A 141 38.59 -5.63 0.26
CA GLY A 141 37.66 -6.04 -0.80
C GLY A 141 37.92 -5.37 -2.16
N GLU A 142 39.16 -4.95 -2.47
CA GLU A 142 39.51 -4.33 -3.76
C GLU A 142 39.00 -5.12 -4.99
N GLU A 143 39.01 -6.45 -4.90
CA GLU A 143 38.51 -7.31 -5.97
C GLU A 143 36.98 -7.27 -6.12
N LEU A 144 36.25 -7.11 -5.01
CA LEU A 144 34.79 -6.92 -5.00
C LEU A 144 34.40 -5.57 -5.60
N LYS A 145 35.26 -4.55 -5.46
CA LYS A 145 35.06 -3.21 -6.03
C LYS A 145 35.51 -3.10 -7.49
N SER A 146 36.34 -4.03 -7.97
CA SER A 146 36.88 -4.05 -9.34
C SER A 146 35.87 -4.57 -10.36
N LEU A 147 34.80 -3.82 -10.59
CA LEU A 147 33.65 -4.23 -11.42
C LEU A 147 34.00 -4.61 -12.86
N GLU A 148 35.03 -3.99 -13.44
CA GLU A 148 35.45 -4.20 -14.84
C GLU A 148 35.95 -5.63 -15.11
N LYS A 149 36.25 -6.41 -14.06
CA LYS A 149 36.72 -7.79 -14.18
C LYS A 149 35.60 -8.80 -14.41
N TYR A 150 34.35 -8.42 -14.19
CA TYR A 150 33.21 -9.32 -14.25
C TYR A 150 32.53 -9.26 -15.63
N SER A 151 32.34 -10.42 -16.25
CA SER A 151 31.59 -10.54 -17.51
C SER A 151 30.18 -11.07 -17.24
N LEU A 152 29.18 -10.45 -17.86
CA LEU A 152 27.79 -10.91 -17.81
C LEU A 152 27.48 -11.62 -19.12
N ASN A 153 27.47 -12.96 -19.10
CA ASN A 153 26.89 -13.74 -20.18
C ASN A 153 25.56 -14.34 -19.71
N ASN A 154 24.44 -13.65 -20.00
CA ASN A 154 23.12 -14.09 -19.58
C ASN A 154 22.06 -13.68 -20.61
N ILE A 155 21.28 -14.65 -21.10
CA ILE A 155 20.26 -14.47 -22.15
C ILE A 155 19.18 -13.47 -21.74
N PHE A 156 18.80 -13.46 -20.46
CA PHE A 156 17.79 -12.54 -19.93
C PHE A 156 18.31 -11.10 -19.95
N TYR A 157 19.45 -10.83 -19.31
CA TYR A 157 19.97 -9.47 -19.17
C TYR A 157 20.38 -8.87 -20.51
N ASN A 158 20.95 -9.67 -21.42
CA ASN A 158 21.36 -9.19 -22.75
C ASN A 158 20.20 -8.57 -23.55
N ARG A 159 18.95 -8.96 -23.28
CA ARG A 159 17.76 -8.39 -23.92
C ARG A 159 17.36 -7.02 -23.37
N PHE A 160 17.76 -6.71 -22.14
CA PHE A 160 17.36 -5.52 -21.42
C PHE A 160 18.48 -4.50 -21.24
N ILE A 161 19.63 -4.65 -21.90
CA ILE A 161 20.71 -3.65 -21.88
C ILE A 161 20.44 -2.57 -22.95
N PRO A 162 20.29 -1.29 -22.57
CA PRO A 162 20.18 -0.18 -23.51
C PRO A 162 21.42 -0.05 -24.42
N GLN A 163 21.18 0.28 -25.70
CA GLN A 163 22.26 0.38 -26.70
C GLN A 163 23.15 1.62 -26.52
N ASN A 164 22.65 2.68 -25.89
CA ASN A 164 23.39 3.91 -25.61
C ASN A 164 24.38 3.77 -24.43
N LEU A 165 24.36 2.66 -23.69
CA LEU A 165 25.28 2.46 -22.57
C LEU A 165 26.69 2.07 -23.03
N LYS A 166 27.68 2.81 -22.52
CA LYS A 166 29.10 2.46 -22.59
C LYS A 166 29.36 1.14 -21.83
N GLU A 167 30.33 0.35 -22.29
CA GLU A 167 30.68 -0.96 -21.68
C GLU A 167 30.88 -0.88 -20.16
N LYS A 168 31.56 0.15 -19.66
CA LYS A 168 31.81 0.36 -18.23
C LYS A 168 30.56 0.47 -17.36
N HIS A 169 29.40 0.84 -17.94
CA HIS A 169 28.14 1.00 -17.20
C HIS A 169 27.23 -0.23 -17.29
N LYS A 170 27.49 -1.19 -18.18
CA LYS A 170 26.55 -2.29 -18.44
C LYS A 170 26.33 -3.17 -17.21
N LEU A 171 27.38 -3.52 -16.48
CA LEU A 171 27.26 -4.32 -15.26
C LEU A 171 26.48 -3.57 -14.16
N LEU A 172 26.80 -2.30 -13.95
CA LEU A 172 26.08 -1.44 -12.98
C LEU A 172 24.59 -1.33 -13.33
N TYR A 173 24.29 -1.15 -14.62
CA TYR A 173 22.92 -1.14 -15.12
C TYR A 173 22.20 -2.45 -14.84
N VAL A 174 22.81 -3.60 -15.12
CA VAL A 174 22.17 -4.90 -14.90
C VAL A 174 21.90 -5.16 -13.41
N ILE A 175 22.84 -4.77 -12.52
CA ILE A 175 22.65 -4.84 -11.06
C ILE A 175 21.48 -3.96 -10.63
N ALA A 176 21.45 -2.69 -11.06
CA ALA A 176 20.39 -1.75 -10.71
C ALA A 176 19.02 -2.17 -11.29
N PHE A 177 18.98 -2.61 -12.54
CA PHE A 177 17.78 -3.12 -13.21
C PHE A 177 17.20 -4.31 -12.46
N GLN A 178 18.04 -5.28 -12.06
CA GLN A 178 17.58 -6.42 -11.29
C GLN A 178 17.10 -6.02 -9.90
N ALA A 179 17.79 -5.09 -9.23
CA ALA A 179 17.39 -4.60 -7.92
C ALA A 179 16.05 -3.85 -7.95
N ILE A 180 15.84 -2.96 -8.93
CA ILE A 180 14.58 -2.24 -9.13
C ILE A 180 13.42 -3.21 -9.40
N ARG A 181 13.65 -4.25 -10.21
CA ARG A 181 12.65 -5.28 -10.45
C ARG A 181 12.31 -6.05 -9.18
N LEU A 182 13.30 -6.44 -8.39
CA LEU A 182 13.05 -7.07 -7.09
C LEU A 182 12.34 -6.14 -6.11
N CYS A 183 12.62 -4.83 -6.14
CA CYS A 183 11.87 -3.84 -5.37
C CYS A 183 10.39 -3.83 -5.79
N GLY A 184 10.12 -3.75 -7.10
CA GLY A 184 8.74 -3.83 -7.60
C GLY A 184 8.05 -5.16 -7.26
N LEU A 185 8.79 -6.27 -7.24
CA LEU A 185 8.26 -7.59 -6.89
C LEU A 185 7.87 -7.66 -5.40
N LEU A 186 8.73 -7.16 -4.51
CA LEU A 186 8.63 -7.36 -3.08
C LEU A 186 7.91 -6.22 -2.33
N HIS A 187 7.52 -5.13 -2.99
CA HIS A 187 6.97 -3.93 -2.33
C HIS A 187 5.77 -4.24 -1.43
N ASP A 188 4.96 -5.21 -1.85
CA ASP A 188 3.72 -5.62 -1.18
C ASP A 188 3.87 -6.85 -0.28
N ILE A 189 5.09 -7.38 -0.11
CA ILE A 189 5.33 -8.62 0.63
C ILE A 189 5.01 -8.48 2.13
N GLY A 190 4.80 -7.28 2.65
CA GLY A 190 4.51 -7.05 4.07
C GLY A 190 3.03 -7.05 4.45
N HIS A 191 2.12 -7.10 3.48
CA HIS A 191 0.69 -6.94 3.77
C HIS A 191 0.09 -8.08 4.61
N PRO A 192 -0.76 -7.74 5.61
CA PRO A 192 -1.54 -8.71 6.39
C PRO A 192 -2.76 -9.25 5.63
N PRO A 193 -3.41 -10.30 6.15
CA PRO A 193 -4.74 -10.71 5.71
C PRO A 193 -5.71 -9.52 5.65
N PHE A 194 -6.45 -9.36 4.55
CA PHE A 194 -7.30 -8.19 4.27
C PHE A 194 -6.61 -6.83 4.36
N SER A 195 -5.28 -6.80 4.29
CA SER A 195 -4.44 -5.60 4.10
C SER A 195 -4.76 -4.48 5.11
N HIS A 196 -5.09 -3.27 4.62
CA HIS A 196 -5.26 -2.10 5.46
C HIS A 196 -6.38 -2.22 6.52
N VAL A 197 -7.38 -3.07 6.30
CA VAL A 197 -8.46 -3.27 7.28
C VAL A 197 -7.89 -3.83 8.59
N THR A 198 -7.12 -4.91 8.49
CA THR A 198 -6.49 -5.58 9.63
C THR A 198 -5.38 -4.75 10.23
N GLU A 199 -4.55 -4.11 9.39
CA GLU A 199 -3.50 -3.20 9.85
C GLU A 199 -4.07 -2.05 10.69
N TYR A 200 -5.16 -1.43 10.23
CA TYR A 200 -5.81 -0.37 10.99
C TYR A 200 -6.31 -0.88 12.34
N SER A 201 -6.94 -2.05 12.38
CA SER A 201 -7.37 -2.68 13.63
C SER A 201 -6.18 -2.91 14.58
N ILE A 202 -5.07 -3.47 14.09
CA ILE A 202 -3.86 -3.72 14.89
C ILE A 202 -3.30 -2.41 15.46
N ASN A 203 -3.10 -1.41 14.60
CA ASN A 203 -2.51 -0.14 14.99
C ASN A 203 -3.39 0.64 15.96
N LYS A 204 -4.72 0.61 15.78
CA LYS A 204 -5.66 1.27 16.69
C LYS A 204 -5.67 0.64 18.07
N ILE A 205 -5.64 -0.70 18.16
CA ILE A 205 -5.53 -1.39 19.45
C ILE A 205 -4.20 -1.05 20.12
N TYR A 206 -3.10 -1.10 19.37
CA TYR A 206 -1.77 -0.77 19.89
C TYR A 206 -1.72 0.64 20.52
N LYS A 207 -2.21 1.66 19.80
CA LYS A 207 -2.33 3.03 20.31
C LYS A 207 -3.16 3.10 21.60
N SER A 208 -4.32 2.44 21.62
CA SER A 208 -5.19 2.45 22.81
C SER A 208 -4.56 1.78 24.03
N LEU A 209 -3.62 0.85 23.83
CA LEU A 209 -2.90 0.19 24.92
C LEU A 209 -1.69 1.01 25.39
N GLN A 210 -1.04 1.76 24.50
CA GLN A 210 0.03 2.70 24.87
C GLN A 210 -0.47 3.83 25.79
N GLU A 211 -1.75 4.21 25.70
CA GLU A 211 -2.38 5.22 26.56
C GLU A 211 -2.70 4.70 27.98
N LYS A 212 -2.72 3.38 28.19
CA LYS A 212 -2.99 2.77 29.51
C LYS A 212 -1.71 2.73 30.35
N GLU A 213 -1.86 2.81 31.68
CA GLU A 213 -0.76 2.54 32.59
C GLU A 213 -0.30 1.07 32.47
N GLU A 214 1.02 0.84 32.35
CA GLU A 214 1.61 -0.48 32.15
C GLU A 214 1.28 -1.49 33.26
N SER A 215 1.03 -1.00 34.48
CA SER A 215 0.60 -1.78 35.64
C SER A 215 -0.79 -2.40 35.48
N LEU A 216 -1.65 -1.80 34.65
CA LEU A 216 -3.03 -2.20 34.41
C LEU A 216 -3.17 -3.15 33.21
N LEU A 217 -2.08 -3.38 32.46
CA LEU A 217 -2.11 -4.26 31.29
C LEU A 217 -2.17 -5.74 31.69
N THR A 218 -3.07 -6.49 31.07
CA THR A 218 -3.13 -7.96 31.20
C THR A 218 -1.88 -8.62 30.60
N SER A 219 -1.66 -9.90 30.91
CA SER A 219 -0.55 -10.66 30.30
C SER A 219 -0.62 -10.70 28.77
N ARG A 220 -1.82 -10.80 28.19
CA ARG A 220 -2.00 -10.79 26.73
C ARG A 220 -1.80 -9.41 26.13
N GLU A 221 -2.27 -8.35 26.79
CA GLU A 221 -2.00 -6.97 26.36
C GLU A 221 -0.50 -6.67 26.33
N LYS A 222 0.25 -7.12 27.35
CA LYS A 222 1.72 -6.97 27.39
C LYS A 222 2.41 -7.68 26.23
N GLN A 223 2.05 -8.94 25.96
CA GLN A 223 2.60 -9.69 24.82
C GLN A 223 2.29 -9.01 23.48
N TYR A 224 1.05 -8.54 23.30
CA TYR A 224 0.64 -7.83 22.10
C TYR A 224 1.48 -6.56 21.89
N VAL A 225 1.62 -5.73 22.92
CA VAL A 225 2.42 -4.50 22.87
C VAL A 225 3.88 -4.81 22.57
N GLU A 226 4.47 -5.83 23.20
CA GLU A 226 5.86 -6.24 22.96
C GLU A 226 6.11 -6.62 21.50
N ILE A 227 5.22 -7.41 20.90
CA ILE A 227 5.37 -7.87 19.50
C ILE A 227 5.20 -6.72 18.51
N ILE A 228 4.22 -5.84 18.72
CA ILE A 228 3.94 -4.75 17.78
C ILE A 228 4.96 -3.61 17.91
N LYS A 229 5.52 -3.40 19.11
CA LYS A 229 6.53 -2.36 19.39
C LYS A 229 7.78 -2.49 18.51
N ASP A 230 8.17 -3.71 18.12
CA ASP A 230 9.28 -3.96 17.19
C ASP A 230 9.11 -3.28 15.81
N TYR A 231 7.88 -2.88 15.46
CA TYR A 231 7.55 -2.26 14.19
C TYR A 231 7.14 -0.79 14.32
N ASP A 232 6.99 -0.28 15.54
CA ASP A 232 6.69 1.13 15.79
C ASP A 232 7.90 2.02 15.47
N SER A 233 7.63 3.24 14.99
CA SER A 233 8.66 4.23 14.63
C SER A 233 8.86 5.30 15.71
N ASP A 234 8.54 4.97 16.95
CA ASP A 234 8.56 5.84 18.15
C ASP A 234 7.60 7.05 18.12
N ASP A 235 6.90 7.31 17.01
CA ASP A 235 5.88 8.36 16.86
C ASP A 235 4.43 7.84 16.84
N GLY A 236 4.26 6.51 16.96
CA GLY A 236 2.97 5.82 16.90
C GLY A 236 2.29 5.88 15.53
N ASN A 237 2.89 6.46 14.49
CA ASN A 237 2.27 6.63 13.17
C ASN A 237 3.05 5.91 12.07
N PHE A 238 3.21 4.60 12.26
CA PHE A 238 3.92 3.75 11.31
C PHE A 238 2.98 2.98 10.38
N GLN A 239 3.48 2.70 9.18
CA GLN A 239 2.86 1.75 8.24
C GLN A 239 3.42 0.36 8.54
N LEU A 240 2.62 -0.47 9.20
CA LEU A 240 3.05 -1.79 9.68
C LEU A 240 3.50 -2.66 8.51
N HIS A 241 2.73 -2.67 7.43
CA HIS A 241 3.05 -3.46 6.24
C HIS A 241 4.40 -3.06 5.60
N GLU A 242 4.77 -1.78 5.57
CA GLU A 242 6.07 -1.34 5.04
C GLU A 242 7.23 -1.88 5.90
N LYS A 243 7.15 -1.70 7.24
CA LYS A 243 8.18 -2.18 8.18
C LYS A 243 8.31 -3.70 8.16
N MET A 244 7.17 -4.40 8.10
CA MET A 244 7.12 -5.84 7.93
C MET A 244 7.73 -6.28 6.61
N GLY A 245 7.41 -5.60 5.51
CA GLY A 245 7.95 -5.87 4.18
C GLY A 245 9.47 -5.80 4.16
N ILE A 246 10.06 -4.80 4.82
CA ILE A 246 11.52 -4.67 4.98
C ILE A 246 12.09 -5.85 5.78
N LYS A 247 11.52 -6.19 6.95
CA LYS A 247 11.99 -7.31 7.79
C LYS A 247 11.90 -8.65 7.05
N MET A 248 10.79 -8.88 6.36
CA MET A 248 10.53 -10.06 5.53
C MET A 248 11.53 -10.18 4.39
N THR A 249 11.77 -9.09 3.66
CA THR A 249 12.76 -9.02 2.57
C THR A 249 14.17 -9.31 3.08
N ASN A 250 14.57 -8.74 4.21
CA ASN A 250 15.88 -8.98 4.82
C ASN A 250 16.08 -10.45 5.19
N LYS A 251 15.09 -11.07 5.84
CA LYS A 251 15.13 -12.50 6.18
C LYS A 251 15.16 -13.38 4.93
N LEU A 252 14.36 -13.04 3.90
CA LEU A 252 14.27 -13.78 2.65
C LEU A 252 15.63 -13.80 1.94
N PHE A 253 16.23 -12.62 1.74
CA PHE A 253 17.54 -12.52 1.11
C PHE A 253 18.62 -13.21 1.93
N SER A 254 18.59 -13.10 3.26
CA SER A 254 19.51 -13.87 4.09
C SER A 254 19.33 -15.38 3.89
N GLN A 255 18.10 -15.91 3.87
CA GLN A 255 17.90 -17.34 3.62
C GLN A 255 18.44 -17.78 2.25
N ILE A 256 18.21 -16.98 1.19
CA ILE A 256 18.67 -17.30 -0.16
C ILE A 256 20.21 -17.25 -0.24
N ILE A 257 20.83 -16.18 0.26
CA ILE A 257 22.28 -15.97 0.23
C ILE A 257 23.01 -17.09 0.99
N PHE A 258 22.52 -17.47 2.17
CA PHE A 258 23.16 -18.47 3.03
C PHE A 258 22.59 -19.89 2.83
N SER A 259 21.94 -20.15 1.70
CA SER A 259 21.41 -21.48 1.36
C SER A 259 22.51 -22.44 0.89
N ASP A 260 22.23 -23.74 1.01
CA ASP A 260 23.14 -24.80 0.51
C ASP A 260 23.42 -24.69 -0.99
N ASN A 261 22.50 -24.13 -1.78
CA ASN A 261 22.72 -23.91 -3.21
C ASN A 261 23.85 -22.90 -3.49
N MET A 262 24.00 -21.88 -2.65
CA MET A 262 25.13 -20.93 -2.72
C MET A 262 26.45 -21.55 -2.26
N ASN A 263 26.39 -22.50 -1.33
CA ASN A 263 27.57 -23.13 -0.73
C ASN A 263 28.11 -24.31 -1.55
N ASN A 264 27.25 -25.10 -2.20
CA ASN A 264 27.61 -26.38 -2.84
C ASN A 264 28.23 -26.26 -4.26
N GLY A 265 28.90 -25.14 -4.57
CA GLY A 265 29.72 -24.98 -5.79
C GLY A 265 28.96 -24.94 -7.12
N LYS A 266 27.62 -24.87 -7.12
CA LYS A 266 26.79 -24.78 -8.34
C LYS A 266 26.90 -23.42 -9.04
N LEU A 267 27.20 -22.37 -8.30
CA LEU A 267 27.36 -21.01 -8.80
C LEU A 267 28.85 -20.63 -8.76
N SER A 268 29.30 -19.97 -9.83
CA SER A 268 30.59 -19.29 -9.90
C SER A 268 30.67 -18.13 -8.90
N PHE A 269 31.87 -17.64 -8.65
CA PHE A 269 32.07 -16.51 -7.74
C PHE A 269 31.32 -15.26 -8.23
N GLU A 270 31.38 -15.00 -9.53
CA GLU A 270 30.77 -13.85 -10.19
C GLU A 270 29.25 -13.85 -10.00
N GLU A 271 28.62 -15.02 -10.11
CA GLU A 271 27.18 -15.20 -9.90
C GLU A 271 26.78 -14.99 -8.43
N LYS A 272 27.58 -15.51 -7.49
CA LYS A 272 27.35 -15.30 -6.05
C LYS A 272 27.47 -13.82 -5.68
N TRP A 273 28.53 -13.18 -6.15
CA TRP A 273 28.80 -11.77 -5.91
C TRP A 273 27.69 -10.89 -6.50
N PHE A 274 27.29 -11.15 -7.75
CA PHE A 274 26.19 -10.45 -8.40
C PHE A 274 24.90 -10.54 -7.58
N LYS A 275 24.52 -11.75 -7.15
CA LYS A 275 23.31 -11.96 -6.33
C LYS A 275 23.38 -11.20 -4.99
N ILE A 276 24.53 -11.25 -4.29
CA ILE A 276 24.72 -10.52 -3.03
C ILE A 276 24.52 -9.03 -3.24
N ILE A 277 25.21 -8.44 -4.22
CA ILE A 277 25.11 -6.99 -4.48
C ILE A 277 23.70 -6.59 -4.90
N VAL A 278 23.04 -7.36 -5.76
CA VAL A 278 21.65 -7.11 -6.14
C VAL A 278 20.73 -7.11 -4.92
N PHE A 279 20.84 -8.09 -4.03
CA PHE A 279 19.99 -8.16 -2.85
C PHE A 279 20.28 -7.05 -1.84
N GLU A 280 21.54 -6.72 -1.58
CA GLU A 280 21.88 -5.60 -0.70
C GLU A 280 21.43 -4.25 -1.29
N LEU A 281 21.61 -4.04 -2.60
CA LEU A 281 21.12 -2.84 -3.28
C LEU A 281 19.59 -2.76 -3.23
N THR A 282 18.88 -3.88 -3.39
CA THR A 282 17.42 -3.95 -3.27
C THR A 282 16.95 -3.47 -1.88
N LYS A 283 17.66 -3.87 -0.80
CA LYS A 283 17.33 -3.40 0.57
C LYS A 283 17.56 -1.90 0.74
N LEU A 284 18.64 -1.36 0.18
CA LEU A 284 18.93 0.09 0.25
C LEU A 284 17.90 0.92 -0.52
N ILE A 285 17.52 0.49 -1.73
CA ILE A 285 16.46 1.14 -2.52
C ILE A 285 15.14 1.10 -1.75
N PHE A 286 14.76 -0.04 -1.17
CA PHE A 286 13.53 -0.15 -0.40
C PHE A 286 13.46 0.75 0.83
N SER A 287 14.60 0.95 1.50
CA SER A 287 14.67 1.73 2.72
C SER A 287 14.99 3.21 2.50
N GLU A 288 15.06 3.66 1.23
CA GLU A 288 15.42 5.03 0.83
C GLU A 288 16.74 5.50 1.45
N ARG A 289 17.75 4.62 1.50
CA ARG A 289 19.05 4.91 2.12
C ARG A 289 20.13 5.19 1.09
N GLU A 290 21.18 5.89 1.54
CA GLU A 290 22.43 6.11 0.80
C GLU A 290 22.27 6.76 -0.59
N GLY A 291 21.28 7.64 -0.79
CA GLY A 291 21.12 8.35 -2.07
C GLY A 291 20.37 7.55 -3.15
N ALA A 292 19.67 6.48 -2.75
CA ALA A 292 18.90 5.62 -3.65
C ALA A 292 17.48 6.15 -3.97
N GLU A 293 17.12 7.37 -3.55
CA GLU A 293 15.76 7.91 -3.65
C GLU A 293 15.26 7.96 -5.10
N SER A 294 16.15 8.33 -6.04
CA SER A 294 15.84 8.36 -7.47
C SER A 294 15.39 7.01 -8.04
N LEU A 295 15.96 5.92 -7.52
CA LEU A 295 15.58 4.56 -7.90
C LEU A 295 14.33 4.13 -7.16
N HIS A 296 14.19 4.51 -5.89
CA HIS A 296 13.00 4.24 -5.08
C HIS A 296 11.72 4.81 -5.71
N ASN A 297 11.79 6.04 -6.24
CA ASN A 297 10.66 6.75 -6.84
C ASN A 297 10.08 6.05 -8.09
N ILE A 298 10.81 5.10 -8.70
CA ILE A 298 10.28 4.24 -9.77
C ILE A 298 9.26 3.22 -9.22
N ILE A 299 9.44 2.79 -7.96
CA ILE A 299 8.56 1.85 -7.27
C ILE A 299 7.46 2.60 -6.50
N SER A 300 7.81 3.66 -5.78
CA SER A 300 6.88 4.45 -4.97
C SER A 300 7.16 5.94 -5.17
N GLY A 301 6.44 6.54 -6.10
CA GLY A 301 6.60 7.92 -6.54
C GLY A 301 5.25 8.62 -6.74
N THR A 302 5.19 9.60 -7.63
CA THR A 302 3.90 10.19 -8.03
C THR A 302 3.28 9.39 -9.18
N ILE A 303 4.12 9.03 -10.15
CA ILE A 303 3.84 8.11 -11.26
C ILE A 303 4.92 7.03 -11.16
N ASP A 304 4.53 5.85 -10.73
CA ASP A 304 5.40 4.72 -10.38
C ASP A 304 4.84 3.40 -10.92
N GLY A 305 5.64 2.34 -10.86
CA GLY A 305 5.22 1.02 -11.34
C GLY A 305 4.05 0.42 -10.58
N ASP A 306 3.95 0.68 -9.27
CA ASP A 306 2.87 0.21 -8.40
C ASP A 306 1.51 0.74 -8.88
N ARG A 307 1.38 2.07 -8.96
CA ARG A 307 0.12 2.71 -9.33
C ARG A 307 -0.26 2.46 -10.76
N LEU A 308 0.71 2.38 -11.67
CA LEU A 308 0.44 2.06 -13.07
C LEU A 308 -0.13 0.63 -13.23
N ASP A 309 0.26 -0.31 -12.37
CA ASP A 309 -0.33 -1.65 -12.35
C ASP A 309 -1.75 -1.64 -11.77
N TYR A 310 -1.92 -1.24 -10.50
CA TYR A 310 -3.20 -1.45 -9.82
C TYR A 310 -4.33 -0.61 -10.44
N VAL A 311 -4.03 0.60 -10.95
CA VAL A 311 -5.07 1.45 -11.55
C VAL A 311 -5.73 0.76 -12.74
N ASN A 312 -4.96 0.06 -13.58
CA ASN A 312 -5.53 -0.70 -14.68
C ASN A 312 -6.11 -2.04 -14.20
N ARG A 313 -5.36 -2.79 -13.39
CA ARG A 313 -5.71 -4.14 -12.94
C ARG A 313 -7.01 -4.19 -12.17
N ASP A 314 -7.19 -3.28 -11.23
CA ASP A 314 -8.35 -3.31 -10.34
C ASP A 314 -9.61 -2.82 -11.03
N ILE A 315 -9.50 -1.88 -11.96
CA ILE A 315 -10.62 -1.46 -12.81
C ILE A 315 -11.03 -2.63 -13.72
N GLU A 316 -10.08 -3.24 -14.43
CA GLU A 316 -10.36 -4.37 -15.33
C GLU A 316 -10.97 -5.55 -14.58
N ASN A 317 -10.38 -5.94 -13.44
CA ASN A 317 -10.87 -7.05 -12.63
C ASN A 317 -12.19 -6.72 -11.92
N SER A 318 -12.56 -5.44 -11.74
CA SER A 318 -13.90 -5.07 -11.25
C SER A 318 -15.03 -5.35 -12.24
N GLY A 319 -14.70 -5.65 -13.50
CA GLY A 319 -15.68 -5.86 -14.57
C GLY A 319 -16.27 -4.56 -15.12
N ILE A 320 -15.71 -3.40 -14.73
CA ILE A 320 -16.09 -2.09 -15.24
C ILE A 320 -15.22 -1.78 -16.45
N ASP A 321 -15.87 -1.55 -17.60
CA ASP A 321 -15.18 -1.03 -18.77
C ASP A 321 -14.96 0.47 -18.65
N ASN A 322 -13.73 0.87 -18.38
CA ASN A 322 -13.28 2.26 -18.37
C ASN A 322 -12.09 2.48 -19.34
N GLY A 323 -11.83 1.50 -20.21
CA GLY A 323 -10.63 1.46 -21.07
C GLY A 323 -9.30 1.34 -20.30
N LYS A 324 -8.28 0.77 -20.95
CA LYS A 324 -6.92 0.70 -20.39
C LYS A 324 -6.18 2.03 -20.56
N ILE A 325 -5.32 2.38 -19.61
CA ILE A 325 -4.37 3.49 -19.79
C ILE A 325 -3.28 3.01 -20.74
N GLU A 326 -3.03 3.74 -21.81
CA GLU A 326 -1.91 3.49 -22.72
C GLU A 326 -0.58 3.98 -22.12
N TYR A 327 -0.16 3.39 -21.00
CA TYR A 327 1.08 3.78 -20.32
C TYR A 327 2.34 3.42 -21.11
N ASN A 328 2.26 2.56 -22.14
CA ASN A 328 3.39 2.25 -23.02
C ASN A 328 4.00 3.53 -23.61
N ARG A 329 3.16 4.49 -24.03
CA ARG A 329 3.63 5.79 -24.56
C ARG A 329 4.25 6.67 -23.48
N LEU A 330 3.68 6.65 -22.27
CA LEU A 330 4.19 7.38 -21.12
C LEU A 330 5.59 6.89 -20.75
N ILE A 331 5.73 5.57 -20.53
CA ILE A 331 6.98 4.90 -20.17
C ILE A 331 8.03 5.05 -21.28
N ALA A 332 7.66 4.89 -22.56
CA ALA A 332 8.61 5.02 -23.66
C ALA A 332 9.23 6.43 -23.81
N SER A 333 8.63 7.45 -23.17
CA SER A 333 9.09 8.84 -23.24
C SER A 333 9.80 9.35 -21.98
N CYS A 334 9.83 8.56 -20.91
CA CYS A 334 10.45 8.99 -19.67
C CYS A 334 11.99 9.01 -19.80
N LYS A 335 12.65 9.81 -18.96
CA LYS A 335 14.12 9.90 -18.86
C LYS A 335 14.53 10.37 -17.47
N PHE A 336 15.80 10.20 -17.11
CA PHE A 336 16.38 10.86 -15.94
C PHE A 336 16.76 12.30 -16.27
N CYS A 337 16.50 13.22 -15.34
CA CYS A 337 16.93 14.61 -15.45
C CYS A 337 17.28 15.19 -14.07
N LYS A 338 18.06 16.27 -14.05
CA LYS A 338 18.40 17.01 -12.83
C LYS A 338 17.31 18.00 -12.50
N VAL A 339 16.47 17.63 -11.57
CA VAL A 339 15.35 18.44 -11.13
C VAL A 339 15.68 19.22 -9.87
N LYS A 340 15.23 20.46 -9.81
CA LYS A 340 15.34 21.27 -8.60
C LYS A 340 14.12 21.05 -7.70
N ILE A 341 14.32 20.34 -6.59
CA ILE A 341 13.29 20.09 -5.58
C ILE A 341 13.66 20.86 -4.31
N GLY A 342 12.97 21.98 -4.09
CA GLY A 342 13.31 22.93 -3.03
C GLY A 342 14.69 23.57 -3.27
N ASP A 343 15.56 23.50 -2.27
CA ASP A 343 16.94 24.00 -2.35
C ASP A 343 17.94 22.95 -2.88
N SER A 344 17.49 21.71 -3.09
CA SER A 344 18.34 20.60 -3.55
C SER A 344 18.12 20.27 -5.02
N GLU A 345 19.21 19.97 -5.73
CA GLU A 345 19.18 19.39 -7.08
C GLU A 345 19.26 17.86 -6.95
N LYS A 346 18.30 17.14 -7.54
CA LYS A 346 18.21 15.68 -7.50
C LYS A 346 18.04 15.13 -8.90
N VAL A 347 18.49 13.89 -9.12
CA VAL A 347 18.23 13.18 -10.36
C VAL A 347 16.91 12.42 -10.21
N GLU A 348 15.94 12.66 -11.07
CA GLU A 348 14.62 12.02 -11.00
C GLU A 348 14.14 11.58 -12.37
N VAL A 349 13.20 10.63 -12.38
CA VAL A 349 12.50 10.25 -13.61
C VAL A 349 11.46 11.32 -13.95
N VAL A 350 11.57 11.88 -15.15
CA VAL A 350 10.68 12.90 -15.70
C VAL A 350 9.98 12.41 -16.96
N TYR A 351 8.80 12.97 -17.25
CA TYR A 351 7.94 12.55 -18.37
C TYR A 351 7.80 13.66 -19.43
N ASP A 352 7.72 13.30 -20.71
CA ASP A 352 7.66 14.27 -21.81
C ASP A 352 6.29 14.95 -21.86
N ALA A 353 6.25 16.27 -22.08
CA ALA A 353 5.01 17.04 -22.22
C ALA A 353 4.04 16.50 -23.29
N LYS A 354 4.52 15.78 -24.31
CA LYS A 354 3.69 15.09 -25.31
C LYS A 354 2.80 14.00 -24.71
N THR A 355 3.06 13.59 -23.47
CA THR A 355 2.32 12.55 -22.74
C THR A 355 1.38 13.08 -21.67
N ILE A 356 1.22 14.42 -21.56
CA ILE A 356 0.32 15.06 -20.58
C ILE A 356 -1.07 14.45 -20.59
N ASN A 357 -1.67 14.24 -21.77
CA ASN A 357 -3.01 13.64 -21.86
C ASN A 357 -3.07 12.22 -21.23
N THR A 358 -1.99 11.43 -21.33
CA THR A 358 -1.90 10.11 -20.70
C THR A 358 -1.74 10.24 -19.18
N ILE A 359 -1.02 11.25 -18.71
CA ILE A 359 -0.87 11.55 -17.27
C ILE A 359 -2.22 12.00 -16.68
N GLU A 360 -2.94 12.88 -17.38
CA GLU A 360 -4.30 13.30 -17.01
C GLU A 360 -5.26 12.10 -16.95
N ASP A 361 -5.26 11.24 -17.98
CA ASP A 361 -6.09 10.02 -18.00
C ASP A 361 -5.75 9.08 -16.83
N PHE A 362 -4.46 8.92 -16.51
CA PHE A 362 -4.01 8.12 -15.36
C PHE A 362 -4.59 8.64 -14.05
N PHE A 363 -4.47 9.95 -13.76
CA PHE A 363 -5.01 10.50 -12.51
C PHE A 363 -6.54 10.47 -12.47
N MET A 364 -7.22 10.69 -13.60
CA MET A 364 -8.67 10.56 -13.68
C MET A 364 -9.15 9.14 -13.43
N LYS A 365 -8.45 8.13 -13.97
CA LYS A 365 -8.79 6.71 -13.75
C LYS A 365 -8.45 6.26 -12.34
N ARG A 366 -7.34 6.73 -11.78
CA ARG A 366 -7.03 6.50 -10.36
C ARG A 366 -8.13 7.10 -9.48
N TRP A 367 -8.55 8.34 -9.75
CA TRP A 367 -9.68 8.95 -9.06
C TRP A 367 -10.96 8.12 -9.18
N TYR A 368 -11.27 7.67 -10.40
CA TYR A 368 -12.40 6.80 -10.69
C TYR A 368 -12.36 5.51 -9.86
N LEU A 369 -11.22 4.80 -9.83
CA LEU A 369 -11.01 3.57 -9.06
C LEU A 369 -11.30 3.81 -7.58
N TYR A 370 -10.70 4.84 -6.99
CA TYR A 370 -10.91 5.13 -5.57
C TYR A 370 -12.35 5.52 -5.25
N LYS A 371 -12.99 6.32 -6.10
CA LYS A 371 -14.35 6.82 -5.88
C LYS A 371 -15.41 5.72 -6.06
N ASN A 372 -15.30 4.92 -7.12
CA ASN A 372 -16.38 4.04 -7.57
C ASN A 372 -16.19 2.59 -7.19
N ILE A 373 -14.97 2.15 -6.88
CA ILE A 373 -14.67 0.75 -6.55
C ILE A 373 -14.21 0.65 -5.09
N ILE A 374 -13.05 1.23 -4.76
CA ILE A 374 -12.43 1.08 -3.43
C ILE A 374 -13.30 1.70 -2.34
N ASN A 375 -13.75 2.94 -2.52
CA ASN A 375 -14.60 3.62 -1.55
C ASN A 375 -16.09 3.55 -1.89
N HIS A 376 -16.49 2.63 -2.77
CA HIS A 376 -17.91 2.38 -3.00
C HIS A 376 -18.61 2.12 -1.67
N HIS A 377 -19.79 2.71 -1.44
CA HIS A 377 -20.45 2.66 -0.13
C HIS A 377 -20.63 1.22 0.38
N ARG A 378 -20.91 0.24 -0.49
CA ARG A 378 -20.97 -1.18 -0.08
C ARG A 378 -19.62 -1.78 0.32
N VAL A 379 -18.53 -1.41 -0.36
CA VAL A 379 -17.16 -1.87 -0.01
C VAL A 379 -16.72 -1.23 1.29
N SER A 380 -16.93 0.08 1.44
CA SER A 380 -16.68 0.79 2.69
C SER A 380 -17.45 0.20 3.87
N LYS A 381 -18.70 -0.24 3.64
CA LYS A 381 -19.50 -0.95 4.64
C LYS A 381 -18.84 -2.27 5.06
N THR A 382 -18.51 -3.13 4.09
CA THR A 382 -17.96 -4.46 4.39
C THR A 382 -16.56 -4.40 4.99
N ASP A 383 -15.73 -3.44 4.56
CA ASP A 383 -14.42 -3.17 5.18
C ASP A 383 -14.58 -2.74 6.64
N THR A 384 -15.49 -1.80 6.94
CA THR A 384 -15.72 -1.37 8.33
C THR A 384 -16.37 -2.45 9.18
N ILE A 385 -17.28 -3.25 8.64
CA ILE A 385 -17.83 -4.44 9.32
C ILE A 385 -16.69 -5.37 9.74
N LEU A 386 -15.82 -5.73 8.80
CA LEU A 386 -14.67 -6.59 9.08
C LEU A 386 -13.74 -5.96 10.13
N GLN A 387 -13.42 -4.68 9.97
CA GLN A 387 -12.58 -3.93 10.90
C GLN A 387 -13.14 -3.96 12.33
N ASN A 388 -14.43 -3.66 12.50
CA ASN A 388 -15.09 -3.64 13.80
C ASN A 388 -15.15 -5.04 14.42
N CYS A 389 -15.45 -6.07 13.63
CA CYS A 389 -15.40 -7.45 14.09
C CYS A 389 -14.01 -7.83 14.60
N VAL A 390 -12.96 -7.54 13.82
CA VAL A 390 -11.58 -7.82 14.20
C VAL A 390 -11.21 -7.05 15.47
N GLU A 391 -11.48 -5.74 15.54
CA GLU A 391 -11.20 -4.92 16.74
C GLU A 391 -11.89 -5.46 18.00
N ILE A 392 -13.17 -5.84 17.93
CA ILE A 392 -13.92 -6.33 19.09
C ILE A 392 -13.42 -7.70 19.51
N ILE A 393 -13.15 -8.60 18.57
CA ILE A 393 -12.62 -9.93 18.87
C ILE A 393 -11.22 -9.83 19.49
N ILE A 394 -10.34 -8.95 18.97
CA ILE A 394 -9.03 -8.67 19.57
C ILE A 394 -9.20 -8.17 21.01
N LYS A 395 -10.04 -7.14 21.24
CA LYS A 395 -10.26 -6.61 22.59
C LYS A 395 -10.74 -7.68 23.57
N ASN A 396 -11.73 -8.47 23.17
CA ASN A 396 -12.25 -9.56 24.00
C ASN A 396 -11.19 -10.62 24.28
N TYR A 397 -10.32 -10.91 23.31
CA TYR A 397 -9.19 -11.83 23.50
C TYR A 397 -8.14 -11.29 24.48
N LEU A 398 -7.82 -9.99 24.39
CA LEU A 398 -6.77 -9.36 25.20
C LEU A 398 -7.17 -9.14 26.68
N ILE A 399 -8.46 -9.00 26.99
CA ILE A 399 -8.95 -8.82 28.36
C ILE A 399 -8.74 -10.07 29.23
N ASP A 400 -8.65 -11.25 28.62
CA ASP A 400 -8.42 -12.52 29.32
C ASP A 400 -7.01 -12.56 29.94
N GLU A 401 -6.94 -12.81 31.25
CA GLU A 401 -5.69 -12.85 32.03
C GLU A 401 -4.87 -14.12 31.80
N THR A 402 -5.42 -15.13 31.12
CA THR A 402 -4.68 -16.36 30.84
C THR A 402 -3.57 -16.12 29.81
N LEU A 403 -2.34 -16.53 30.13
CA LEU A 403 -1.25 -16.62 29.15
C LEU A 403 -1.73 -17.44 27.95
N ALA A 404 -1.49 -16.92 26.73
CA ALA A 404 -1.77 -17.66 25.51
C ALA A 404 -1.13 -19.06 25.63
N VAL A 405 -1.94 -20.11 25.42
CA VAL A 405 -1.51 -21.51 25.50
C VAL A 405 -0.24 -21.68 24.67
N GLY A 406 0.73 -22.48 25.15
CA GLY A 406 1.96 -22.78 24.43
C GLY A 406 1.64 -23.18 22.98
N THR A 407 1.91 -22.26 22.06
CA THR A 407 1.65 -22.47 20.64
C THR A 407 2.86 -23.16 20.04
N GLU A 408 2.62 -24.20 19.24
CA GLU A 408 3.70 -24.78 18.45
C GLU A 408 4.36 -23.67 17.62
N GLU A 409 5.69 -23.60 17.65
CA GLU A 409 6.45 -22.47 17.11
C GLU A 409 6.18 -22.19 15.61
N TYR A 410 5.80 -23.20 14.85
CA TYR A 410 5.57 -23.15 13.40
C TYR A 410 4.08 -23.18 12.98
N ILE A 411 3.13 -23.33 13.90
CA ILE A 411 1.69 -23.38 13.60
C ILE A 411 1.03 -22.08 14.03
N LEU A 412 0.29 -21.47 13.11
CA LEU A 412 -0.45 -20.26 13.44
C LEU A 412 -1.63 -20.64 14.35
N PRO A 413 -1.88 -19.91 15.46
CA PRO A 413 -2.99 -20.19 16.34
C PRO A 413 -4.33 -20.20 15.59
N ASP A 414 -5.24 -21.01 16.11
CA ASP A 414 -6.60 -21.16 15.60
C ASP A 414 -7.57 -20.05 16.09
N ASP A 415 -7.02 -18.99 16.68
CA ASP A 415 -7.73 -17.83 17.22
C ASP A 415 -7.13 -16.51 16.71
N ILE A 416 -7.72 -15.38 17.12
CA ILE A 416 -7.36 -14.05 16.60
C ILE A 416 -5.90 -13.64 16.86
N SER A 417 -5.22 -14.27 17.82
CA SER A 417 -3.83 -13.94 18.15
C SER A 417 -2.83 -14.24 17.03
N GLY A 418 -3.17 -15.11 16.10
CA GLY A 418 -2.35 -15.33 14.90
C GLY A 418 -2.12 -14.07 14.08
N LEU A 419 -2.94 -13.02 14.24
CA LEU A 419 -2.72 -11.74 13.55
C LEU A 419 -1.38 -11.08 13.90
N TRP A 420 -0.96 -11.15 15.16
CA TRP A 420 0.33 -10.60 15.61
C TRP A 420 1.35 -11.70 15.92
N LEU A 421 0.91 -12.90 16.31
CA LEU A 421 1.82 -14.02 16.55
C LEU A 421 2.47 -14.53 15.25
N ALA A 422 1.92 -14.25 14.07
CA ALA A 422 2.60 -14.53 12.79
C ALA A 422 3.90 -13.75 12.61
N ILE A 423 4.00 -12.57 13.24
CA ILE A 423 5.06 -11.59 13.00
C ILE A 423 6.00 -11.43 14.20
N ARG A 424 5.84 -12.29 15.21
CA ARG A 424 6.69 -12.35 16.39
C ARG A 424 8.15 -12.64 16.02
N PHE A 425 9.03 -12.46 17.00
CA PHE A 425 10.39 -12.97 16.89
C PHE A 425 10.36 -14.50 16.76
N ALA A 426 11.11 -15.01 15.77
CA ALA A 426 11.28 -16.44 15.52
C ALA A 426 12.78 -16.76 15.52
N HIS A 427 13.15 -17.91 16.07
CA HIS A 427 14.55 -18.31 16.24
C HIS A 427 15.21 -18.68 14.90
N SER A 428 14.43 -19.15 13.94
CA SER A 428 14.89 -19.48 12.59
C SER A 428 14.09 -18.76 11.50
N ASN A 429 14.67 -18.63 10.31
CA ASN A 429 13.94 -18.13 9.15
C ASN A 429 12.87 -19.13 8.66
N GLU A 430 13.10 -20.43 8.84
CA GLU A 430 12.14 -21.46 8.43
C GLU A 430 10.86 -21.38 9.27
N GLU A 431 10.99 -21.35 10.60
CA GLU A 431 9.87 -21.14 11.53
C GLU A 431 9.10 -19.85 11.20
N TYR A 432 9.81 -18.75 10.95
CA TYR A 432 9.20 -17.47 10.57
C TYR A 432 8.37 -17.58 9.28
N PHE A 433 8.91 -18.25 8.25
CA PHE A 433 8.22 -18.39 6.97
C PHE A 433 7.09 -19.43 6.99
N ASP A 434 7.19 -20.45 7.83
CA ASP A 434 6.12 -21.43 8.04
C ASP A 434 4.92 -20.83 8.75
N SER A 435 5.15 -19.91 9.68
CA SER A 435 4.06 -19.11 10.27
C SER A 435 3.43 -18.17 9.23
N LEU A 436 4.26 -17.46 8.45
CA LEU A 436 3.78 -16.48 7.49
C LEU A 436 3.05 -17.06 6.28
N ILE A 437 3.38 -18.27 5.81
CA ILE A 437 2.64 -18.88 4.69
C ILE A 437 1.19 -19.20 5.08
N GLN A 438 0.89 -19.38 6.37
CA GLN A 438 -0.47 -19.56 6.89
C GLN A 438 -1.19 -18.21 7.10
N TRP A 439 -0.46 -17.11 7.12
CA TRP A 439 -0.96 -15.78 7.44
C TRP A 439 -1.57 -15.11 6.19
N ASP A 440 -2.79 -15.56 5.84
CA ASP A 440 -3.53 -15.12 4.67
C ASP A 440 -5.04 -14.87 4.94
N ASP A 441 -5.79 -14.44 3.91
CA ASP A 441 -7.22 -14.14 4.05
C ASP A 441 -8.04 -15.38 4.45
N ASN A 442 -7.64 -16.58 4.00
CA ASN A 442 -8.38 -17.82 4.27
C ASN A 442 -8.28 -18.19 5.76
N TRP A 443 -7.10 -18.03 6.35
CA TRP A 443 -6.90 -18.21 7.78
C TRP A 443 -7.79 -17.26 8.58
N LEU A 444 -7.78 -15.94 8.26
CA LEU A 444 -8.61 -14.99 9.01
C LEU A 444 -10.10 -15.28 8.85
N ILE A 445 -10.57 -15.61 7.65
CA ILE A 445 -11.97 -16.04 7.44
C ILE A 445 -12.31 -17.25 8.31
N THR A 446 -11.40 -18.21 8.43
CA THR A 446 -11.61 -19.43 9.23
C THR A 446 -11.72 -19.10 10.72
N VAL A 447 -10.82 -18.25 11.24
CA VAL A 447 -10.87 -17.74 12.62
C VAL A 447 -12.17 -17.00 12.89
N LEU A 448 -12.58 -16.10 11.99
CA LEU A 448 -13.85 -15.35 12.13
C LEU A 448 -15.07 -16.28 12.10
N LYS A 449 -15.08 -17.33 11.27
CA LYS A 449 -16.14 -18.35 11.28
C LYS A 449 -16.20 -19.09 12.62
N LYS A 450 -15.05 -19.49 13.19
CA LYS A 450 -15.00 -20.15 14.50
C LYS A 450 -15.60 -19.26 15.58
N HIS A 451 -15.17 -18.00 15.65
CA HIS A 451 -15.74 -17.01 16.58
C HIS A 451 -17.24 -16.80 16.36
N TYR A 452 -17.68 -16.67 15.11
CA TYR A 452 -19.11 -16.52 14.81
C TYR A 452 -19.92 -17.69 15.36
N PHE A 453 -19.57 -18.93 14.99
CA PHE A 453 -20.36 -20.10 15.38
C PHE A 453 -20.27 -20.45 16.86
N ARG A 454 -19.13 -20.21 17.51
CA ARG A 454 -18.92 -20.51 18.92
C ARG A 454 -19.49 -19.44 19.85
N ASP A 455 -19.22 -18.17 19.52
CA ASP A 455 -19.37 -17.06 20.47
C ASP A 455 -20.56 -16.15 20.14
N TYR A 456 -21.00 -16.07 18.87
CA TYR A 456 -21.96 -15.05 18.41
C TYR A 456 -23.19 -15.59 17.67
N TYR A 457 -23.23 -16.88 17.34
CA TYR A 457 -24.30 -17.44 16.52
C TYR A 457 -25.65 -17.36 17.21
N LYS A 458 -26.65 -16.82 16.49
CA LYS A 458 -28.02 -16.55 16.98
C LYS A 458 -28.10 -15.57 18.15
N LYS A 459 -27.02 -14.87 18.51
CA LYS A 459 -27.08 -13.77 19.49
C LYS A 459 -27.55 -12.48 18.82
N GLN A 460 -28.18 -11.63 19.61
CA GLN A 460 -28.69 -10.31 19.19
C GLN A 460 -27.72 -9.22 19.65
N GLU A 461 -26.51 -9.24 19.11
CA GLU A 461 -25.42 -8.32 19.44
C GLU A 461 -24.83 -7.74 18.14
N SER A 462 -24.30 -6.52 18.20
CA SER A 462 -23.69 -5.83 17.04
C SER A 462 -22.67 -6.71 16.29
N VAL A 463 -21.75 -7.35 17.01
CA VAL A 463 -20.74 -8.26 16.41
C VAL A 463 -21.38 -9.43 15.68
N SER A 464 -22.50 -9.95 16.20
CA SER A 464 -23.22 -11.08 15.61
C SER A 464 -23.78 -10.69 14.24
N TYR A 465 -24.42 -9.51 14.15
CA TYR A 465 -24.97 -8.98 12.90
C TYR A 465 -23.89 -8.67 11.87
N MET A 466 -22.77 -8.10 12.32
CA MET A 466 -21.62 -7.79 11.47
C MET A 466 -20.97 -9.06 10.91
N LEU A 467 -20.70 -10.06 11.75
CA LEU A 467 -20.13 -11.35 11.32
C LEU A 467 -21.09 -12.12 10.40
N GLU A 468 -22.39 -12.15 10.73
CA GLU A 468 -23.39 -12.79 9.90
C GLU A 468 -23.41 -12.16 8.50
N GLU A 469 -23.39 -10.83 8.41
CA GLU A 469 -23.36 -10.15 7.11
C GLU A 469 -22.08 -10.42 6.34
N PHE A 470 -20.92 -10.34 7.00
CA PHE A 470 -19.63 -10.56 6.36
C PHE A 470 -19.46 -12.01 5.86
N LEU A 471 -19.87 -12.99 6.67
CA LEU A 471 -19.60 -14.41 6.41
C LEU A 471 -20.68 -15.11 5.57
N SER A 472 -21.94 -14.68 5.68
CA SER A 472 -23.08 -15.33 5.01
C SER A 472 -23.74 -14.47 3.93
N ASN A 473 -23.32 -13.21 3.78
CA ASN A 473 -23.94 -12.21 2.90
C ASN A 473 -25.44 -11.96 3.21
N GLN A 474 -25.91 -12.34 4.40
CA GLN A 474 -27.20 -11.95 4.92
C GLN A 474 -27.16 -10.48 5.31
N LYS A 475 -28.01 -9.67 4.69
CA LYS A 475 -27.94 -8.22 4.82
C LYS A 475 -28.57 -7.75 6.13
N ASN A 476 -27.74 -7.24 7.04
CA ASN A 476 -28.14 -6.65 8.31
C ASN A 476 -28.10 -5.11 8.27
N TYR A 477 -27.12 -4.54 7.58
CA TYR A 477 -26.85 -3.10 7.54
C TYR A 477 -27.17 -2.47 6.19
N TYR A 478 -27.90 -1.36 6.25
CA TYR A 478 -28.40 -0.62 5.10
C TYR A 478 -27.81 0.78 5.06
N SER A 479 -27.32 1.16 3.89
CA SER A 479 -26.70 2.45 3.64
C SER A 479 -27.75 3.55 3.50
N LEU A 480 -27.64 4.60 4.32
CA LEU A 480 -28.51 5.79 4.24
C LEU A 480 -28.04 6.77 3.16
N ILE A 481 -26.72 6.88 3.01
CA ILE A 481 -26.04 7.71 2.02
C ILE A 481 -25.39 6.77 1.01
N LYS A 482 -25.95 6.67 -0.20
CA LYS A 482 -25.39 5.82 -1.26
C LYS A 482 -24.56 6.60 -2.27
N ASN A 483 -24.84 7.90 -2.39
CA ASN A 483 -24.20 8.80 -3.35
C ASN A 483 -24.33 10.26 -2.88
N ASN A 484 -23.77 11.17 -3.69
CA ASN A 484 -23.75 12.61 -3.39
C ASN A 484 -25.15 13.25 -3.36
N ASN A 485 -26.13 12.71 -4.09
CA ASN A 485 -27.49 13.26 -4.05
C ASN A 485 -28.15 13.01 -2.69
N ASP A 486 -27.90 11.84 -2.10
CA ASP A 486 -28.35 11.53 -0.74
C ASP A 486 -27.70 12.49 0.27
N PHE A 487 -26.37 12.65 0.18
CA PHE A 487 -25.63 13.54 1.07
C PHE A 487 -26.11 15.00 0.98
N LYS A 488 -26.59 15.43 -0.18
CA LYS A 488 -27.14 16.78 -0.38
C LYS A 488 -28.34 17.09 0.51
N PHE A 489 -29.20 16.10 0.82
CA PHE A 489 -30.33 16.33 1.74
C PHE A 489 -29.85 16.70 3.14
N PHE A 490 -28.78 16.03 3.60
CA PHE A 490 -28.14 16.33 4.86
C PHE A 490 -27.45 17.71 4.82
N SER A 491 -26.59 17.95 3.82
CA SER A 491 -25.80 19.19 3.79
C SER A 491 -26.65 20.43 3.57
N SER A 492 -27.67 20.38 2.71
CA SER A 492 -28.60 21.52 2.54
C SER A 492 -29.41 21.81 3.80
N ALA A 493 -29.77 20.79 4.58
CA ALA A 493 -30.47 20.98 5.85
C ALA A 493 -29.55 21.55 6.95
N PHE A 494 -28.28 21.12 6.98
CA PHE A 494 -27.26 21.70 7.84
C PHE A 494 -27.01 23.18 7.51
N GLU A 495 -26.79 23.49 6.22
CA GLU A 495 -26.53 24.85 5.74
C GLU A 495 -27.69 25.82 6.01
N ALA A 496 -28.94 25.34 5.99
CA ALA A 496 -30.11 26.17 6.27
C ALA A 496 -30.29 26.50 7.77
N GLU A 497 -29.77 25.67 8.67
CA GLU A 497 -29.96 25.81 10.13
C GLU A 497 -28.74 26.42 10.84
N ILE A 498 -27.56 26.33 10.23
CA ILE A 498 -26.33 26.86 10.81
C ILE A 498 -26.32 28.39 10.80
N LYS A 499 -26.02 29.00 11.95
CA LYS A 499 -26.00 30.46 12.16
C LYS A 499 -24.56 30.93 12.35
N PHE A 500 -23.94 31.42 11.28
CA PHE A 500 -22.52 31.78 11.30
C PHE A 500 -22.24 33.24 10.88
N ASN A 501 -23.26 34.08 10.71
CA ASN A 501 -23.13 35.51 10.35
C ASN A 501 -22.15 36.29 11.24
N TYR A 502 -21.97 35.87 12.51
CA TYR A 502 -21.02 36.49 13.44
C TYR A 502 -19.56 36.10 13.14
N ILE A 503 -19.30 34.88 12.66
CA ILE A 503 -17.95 34.43 12.29
C ILE A 503 -17.58 34.80 10.86
N GLU A 504 -18.55 34.97 9.93
CA GLU A 504 -18.29 35.36 8.53
C GLU A 504 -17.45 36.64 8.39
N ASN A 505 -17.60 37.56 9.36
CA ASN A 505 -16.90 38.83 9.36
C ASN A 505 -15.49 38.76 9.97
N THR A 506 -15.11 37.63 10.58
CA THR A 506 -13.79 37.45 11.18
C THR A 506 -12.72 37.32 10.10
N SER A 507 -11.51 37.81 10.40
CA SER A 507 -10.37 37.71 9.48
C SER A 507 -9.93 36.25 9.25
N GLN A 508 -10.10 35.38 10.25
CA GLN A 508 -9.81 33.95 10.15
C GLN A 508 -10.80 33.24 9.23
N TYR A 509 -12.10 33.49 9.37
CA TYR A 509 -13.11 32.92 8.48
C TYR A 509 -12.83 33.31 7.02
N LYS A 510 -12.59 34.59 6.73
CA LYS A 510 -12.30 35.05 5.35
C LYS A 510 -11.07 34.37 4.77
N LYS A 511 -10.00 34.20 5.55
CA LYS A 511 -8.79 33.47 5.13
C LYS A 511 -9.06 32.00 4.83
N ILE A 512 -9.92 31.34 5.61
CA ILE A 512 -10.32 29.94 5.36
C ILE A 512 -11.21 29.88 4.12
N GLU A 513 -12.17 30.80 4.02
CA GLU A 513 -13.11 30.91 2.92
C GLU A 513 -12.41 31.09 1.57
N GLU A 514 -11.37 31.93 1.51
CA GLU A 514 -10.56 32.16 0.30
C GLU A 514 -9.85 30.90 -0.20
N LYS A 515 -9.60 29.91 0.67
CA LYS A 515 -8.97 28.63 0.29
C LYS A 515 -9.95 27.67 -0.40
N PHE A 516 -11.26 27.89 -0.28
CA PHE A 516 -12.28 27.01 -0.85
C PHE A 516 -12.94 27.66 -2.06
N SER A 517 -12.77 27.03 -3.23
CA SER A 517 -13.38 27.50 -4.48
C SER A 517 -14.91 27.59 -4.36
N GLN A 518 -15.49 28.59 -5.02
CA GLN A 518 -16.95 28.81 -5.05
C GLN A 518 -17.72 27.61 -5.61
N ASN A 519 -17.06 26.75 -6.40
CA ASN A 519 -17.68 25.57 -7.01
C ASN A 519 -17.73 24.35 -6.07
N TYR A 520 -17.18 24.44 -4.85
CA TYR A 520 -17.19 23.33 -3.89
C TYR A 520 -18.61 23.07 -3.41
N LYS A 521 -19.10 21.83 -3.56
CA LYS A 521 -20.34 21.41 -2.88
C LYS A 521 -20.04 21.18 -1.40
N ASN A 522 -21.02 21.44 -0.52
CA ASN A 522 -20.86 21.38 0.93
C ASN A 522 -19.78 22.34 1.47
N ARG A 523 -19.51 23.43 0.73
CA ARG A 523 -18.48 24.43 1.06
C ARG A 523 -18.65 24.98 2.48
N ALA A 524 -19.87 25.28 2.88
CA ALA A 524 -20.14 25.78 4.23
C ALA A 524 -19.68 24.78 5.30
N MET A 525 -19.97 23.49 5.14
CA MET A 525 -19.46 22.46 6.06
C MET A 525 -17.93 22.43 6.12
N HIS A 526 -17.25 22.48 4.97
CA HIS A 526 -15.78 22.51 4.91
C HIS A 526 -15.22 23.70 5.68
N ILE A 527 -15.76 24.90 5.42
CA ILE A 527 -15.31 26.13 6.08
C ILE A 527 -15.59 26.06 7.58
N ILE A 528 -16.79 25.62 7.98
CA ILE A 528 -17.20 25.55 9.39
C ILE A 528 -16.33 24.57 10.16
N PHE A 529 -16.15 23.34 9.68
CA PHE A 529 -15.32 22.36 10.37
C PHE A 529 -13.84 22.78 10.41
N ALA A 530 -13.33 23.36 9.32
CA ALA A 530 -11.97 23.92 9.32
C ALA A 530 -11.83 25.09 10.30
N TYR A 531 -12.86 25.94 10.45
CA TYR A 531 -12.87 27.04 11.40
C TYR A 531 -12.87 26.53 12.85
N LEU A 532 -13.74 25.58 13.18
CA LEU A 532 -13.79 24.96 14.51
C LEU A 532 -12.43 24.36 14.90
N ASP A 533 -11.85 23.56 14.01
CA ASP A 533 -10.57 22.88 14.26
C ASP A 533 -9.41 23.87 14.37
N SER A 534 -9.25 24.77 13.39
CA SER A 534 -8.07 25.66 13.32
C SER A 534 -8.13 26.91 14.19
N THR A 535 -9.34 27.36 14.56
CA THR A 535 -9.54 28.64 15.25
C THR A 535 -10.04 28.46 16.68
N LEU A 536 -10.93 27.49 16.92
CA LEU A 536 -11.51 27.25 18.24
C LEU A 536 -10.88 26.07 18.98
N ASP A 537 -9.99 25.31 18.33
CA ASP A 537 -9.42 24.04 18.84
C ASP A 537 -10.52 23.05 19.27
N GLU A 538 -11.67 23.11 18.60
CA GLU A 538 -12.84 22.28 18.87
C GLU A 538 -13.05 21.30 17.71
N LYS A 539 -13.15 20.01 18.03
CA LYS A 539 -13.47 18.96 17.06
C LYS A 539 -14.84 18.39 17.33
N ILE A 540 -15.71 18.45 16.33
CA ILE A 540 -17.02 17.79 16.41
C ILE A 540 -16.83 16.29 16.21
N ASP A 541 -17.10 15.53 17.26
CA ASP A 541 -17.25 14.08 17.14
C ASP A 541 -18.64 13.74 16.58
N ILE A 542 -18.71 13.59 15.26
CA ILE A 542 -19.96 13.25 14.56
C ILE A 542 -20.56 11.94 15.09
N LYS A 543 -19.74 11.00 15.61
CA LYS A 543 -20.26 9.76 16.19
C LYS A 543 -21.02 10.06 17.48
N GLN A 544 -20.47 10.88 18.39
CA GLN A 544 -21.16 11.29 19.60
C GLN A 544 -22.45 12.07 19.31
N VAL A 545 -22.41 12.97 18.33
CA VAL A 545 -23.61 13.71 17.90
C VAL A 545 -24.66 12.76 17.32
N MET A 546 -24.24 11.76 16.55
CA MET A 546 -25.14 10.71 16.05
C MET A 546 -25.73 9.88 17.20
N ASP A 547 -24.94 9.50 18.21
CA ASP A 547 -25.42 8.78 19.39
C ASP A 547 -26.55 9.55 20.09
N ALA A 548 -26.35 10.85 20.33
CA ALA A 548 -27.36 11.73 20.93
C ALA A 548 -28.62 11.88 20.04
N PHE A 549 -28.43 12.00 18.72
CA PHE A 549 -29.52 12.10 17.75
C PHE A 549 -30.37 10.83 17.68
N ILE A 550 -29.73 9.65 17.59
CA ILE A 550 -30.42 8.37 17.51
C ILE A 550 -31.21 8.13 18.81
N LYS A 551 -30.58 8.37 19.96
CA LYS A 551 -31.24 8.22 21.27
C LYS A 551 -32.46 9.13 21.43
N SER A 552 -32.44 10.32 20.85
CA SER A 552 -33.55 11.29 20.98
C SER A 552 -34.68 11.08 19.97
N GLU A 553 -34.37 10.73 18.72
CA GLU A 553 -35.35 10.74 17.62
C GLU A 553 -35.67 9.35 17.04
N TYR A 554 -34.81 8.35 17.24
CA TYR A 554 -34.85 7.07 16.50
C TYR A 554 -34.59 5.82 17.35
N ASP A 555 -34.58 5.92 18.68
CA ASP A 555 -34.27 4.82 19.62
C ASP A 555 -35.19 3.59 19.45
N ASN A 556 -36.45 3.83 19.07
CA ASN A 556 -37.42 2.76 18.82
C ASN A 556 -37.30 2.09 17.45
N GLU A 557 -36.52 2.66 16.52
CA GLU A 557 -36.46 2.23 15.12
C GLU A 557 -35.10 1.62 14.75
N VAL A 558 -34.03 2.16 15.32
CA VAL A 558 -32.65 1.72 15.08
C VAL A 558 -32.26 0.69 16.13
N GLU A 559 -31.77 -0.45 15.67
CA GLU A 559 -31.25 -1.51 16.52
C GLU A 559 -29.75 -1.40 16.70
N ASP A 560 -29.03 -1.11 15.61
CA ASP A 560 -27.60 -0.92 15.63
C ASP A 560 -27.17 -0.04 14.45
N TYR A 561 -26.04 0.65 14.58
CA TYR A 561 -25.50 1.47 13.52
C TYR A 561 -24.00 1.71 13.64
N PHE A 562 -23.39 2.12 12.53
CA PHE A 562 -22.04 2.66 12.53
C PHE A 562 -21.86 3.74 11.46
N VAL A 563 -20.90 4.62 11.72
CA VAL A 563 -20.52 5.74 10.83
C VAL A 563 -19.13 5.45 10.28
N VAL A 564 -18.94 5.72 8.98
CA VAL A 564 -17.68 5.50 8.29
C VAL A 564 -17.20 6.81 7.68
N PHE A 565 -15.98 7.21 8.02
CA PHE A 565 -15.30 8.34 7.40
C PHE A 565 -14.35 7.83 6.33
N LYS A 566 -14.42 8.40 5.12
CA LYS A 566 -13.50 8.06 4.03
C LYS A 566 -13.01 9.34 3.38
N GLU A 567 -11.71 9.57 3.48
CA GLU A 567 -11.04 10.63 2.74
C GLU A 567 -10.40 10.05 1.48
N ILE A 568 -10.78 10.57 0.32
CA ILE A 568 -10.17 10.19 -0.95
C ILE A 568 -8.98 11.12 -1.22
N LYS A 569 -7.80 10.52 -1.42
CA LYS A 569 -6.60 11.23 -1.85
C LYS A 569 -6.62 11.41 -3.38
N THR A 570 -6.42 12.64 -3.86
CA THR A 570 -6.32 12.95 -5.30
C THR A 570 -5.17 12.22 -5.99
N GLY A 571 -4.10 11.90 -5.25
CA GLY A 571 -2.88 11.30 -5.78
C GLY A 571 -1.81 12.30 -6.17
N LEU A 572 -2.14 13.59 -6.16
CA LEU A 572 -1.26 14.71 -6.48
C LEU A 572 -0.85 15.43 -5.19
N LYS A 573 -0.18 14.70 -4.28
CA LYS A 573 0.47 15.32 -3.11
C LYS A 573 1.60 16.23 -3.58
N THR A 574 2.49 15.66 -4.39
CA THR A 574 3.53 16.34 -5.16
C THR A 574 3.15 16.31 -6.63
N ASP A 575 3.46 17.38 -7.36
CA ASP A 575 3.23 17.39 -8.80
C ASP A 575 4.35 16.62 -9.50
N PRO A 576 4.02 15.74 -10.46
CA PRO A 576 5.05 15.11 -11.28
C PRO A 576 5.70 16.17 -12.17
N ILE A 577 6.98 15.96 -12.45
CA ILE A 577 7.79 16.88 -13.24
C ILE A 577 7.70 16.49 -14.71
N ILE A 578 7.31 17.46 -15.52
CA ILE A 578 7.14 17.35 -16.96
C ILE A 578 8.31 18.06 -17.63
N TYR A 579 8.91 17.43 -18.63
CA TYR A 579 9.98 18.06 -19.41
C TYR A 579 9.51 18.39 -20.83
N SER A 580 9.97 19.53 -21.34
CA SER A 580 9.73 19.97 -22.71
C SER A 580 10.79 20.99 -23.13
N PHE A 581 11.36 20.85 -24.34
CA PHE A 581 12.36 21.78 -24.90
C PHE A 581 13.48 22.16 -23.89
N GLU A 582 14.06 21.16 -23.21
CA GLU A 582 15.13 21.33 -22.21
C GLU A 582 14.74 22.16 -20.97
N LYS A 583 13.43 22.33 -20.73
CA LYS A 583 12.88 22.96 -19.53
C LYS A 583 11.99 21.99 -18.77
N GLU A 584 11.96 22.20 -17.46
CA GLU A 584 11.13 21.47 -16.51
C GLU A 584 9.94 22.33 -16.10
N PHE A 585 8.80 21.69 -15.98
CA PHE A 585 7.54 22.29 -15.57
C PHE A 585 6.89 21.36 -14.55
N SER A 586 6.24 21.92 -13.53
CA SER A 586 5.30 21.14 -12.73
C SER A 586 4.05 20.80 -13.57
N LEU A 587 3.41 19.66 -13.30
CA LEU A 587 2.17 19.29 -14.00
C LEU A 587 1.10 20.39 -13.92
N SER A 588 0.97 21.06 -12.77
CA SER A 588 -0.03 22.13 -12.58
C SER A 588 0.20 23.36 -13.45
N GLU A 589 1.41 23.57 -13.99
CA GLU A 589 1.67 24.66 -14.94
C GLU A 589 1.11 24.36 -16.34
N LEU A 590 0.95 23.09 -16.68
CA LEU A 590 0.54 22.64 -18.01
C LEU A 590 -0.87 22.03 -18.04
N SER A 591 -1.39 21.60 -16.89
CA SER A 591 -2.67 20.91 -16.76
C SER A 591 -3.50 21.41 -15.57
N ASN A 592 -4.81 21.51 -15.77
CA ASN A 592 -5.78 21.84 -14.71
C ASN A 592 -6.24 20.62 -13.90
N ILE A 593 -5.67 19.43 -14.12
CA ILE A 593 -6.13 18.18 -13.51
C ILE A 593 -6.20 18.25 -11.98
N ARG A 594 -5.24 18.92 -11.34
CA ARG A 594 -5.22 19.11 -9.88
C ARG A 594 -6.48 19.84 -9.39
N ALA A 595 -6.80 20.96 -10.01
CA ALA A 595 -7.99 21.74 -9.66
C ALA A 595 -9.29 20.95 -9.90
N ILE A 596 -9.35 20.17 -10.99
CA ILE A 596 -10.50 19.31 -11.31
C ILE A 596 -10.70 18.25 -10.23
N LEU A 597 -9.63 17.54 -9.84
CA LEU A 597 -9.70 16.48 -8.83
C LEU A 597 -10.02 17.02 -7.44
N GLU A 598 -9.54 18.22 -7.09
CA GLU A 598 -9.87 18.89 -5.83
C GLU A 598 -11.35 19.27 -5.74
N VAL A 599 -11.93 19.78 -6.84
CA VAL A 599 -13.37 20.02 -6.92
C VAL A 599 -14.15 18.71 -6.81
N GLU A 600 -13.73 17.65 -7.52
CA GLU A 600 -14.37 16.34 -7.41
C GLU A 600 -14.27 15.75 -5.99
N ARG A 601 -13.17 15.98 -5.28
CA ARG A 601 -12.99 15.56 -3.89
C ARG A 601 -13.94 16.25 -2.94
N SER A 602 -14.16 17.55 -3.09
CA SER A 602 -15.13 18.29 -2.29
C SER A 602 -16.57 17.79 -2.46
N ASN A 603 -16.87 17.21 -3.63
CA ASN A 603 -18.19 16.67 -3.91
C ASN A 603 -18.44 15.33 -3.20
N TYR A 604 -17.40 14.65 -2.71
CA TYR A 604 -17.51 13.32 -2.11
C TYR A 604 -18.16 13.37 -0.72
N PRO A 605 -18.98 12.38 -0.31
CA PRO A 605 -19.63 12.41 1.00
C PRO A 605 -18.60 12.35 2.12
N TYR A 606 -18.76 13.21 3.13
CA TYR A 606 -17.85 13.25 4.28
C TYR A 606 -17.85 11.96 5.10
N PHE A 607 -19.02 11.36 5.21
CA PHE A 607 -19.23 10.14 5.95
C PHE A 607 -20.36 9.34 5.34
N TYR A 608 -20.35 8.05 5.65
CA TYR A 608 -21.44 7.12 5.38
C TYR A 608 -22.06 6.66 6.69
N VAL A 609 -23.36 6.40 6.66
CA VAL A 609 -24.10 5.86 7.81
C VAL A 609 -24.79 4.57 7.39
N TYR A 610 -24.63 3.53 8.22
CA TYR A 610 -25.19 2.21 7.98
C TYR A 610 -26.01 1.74 9.17
N PHE A 611 -27.28 1.37 8.91
CA PHE A 611 -28.26 1.04 9.92
C PHE A 611 -28.71 -0.39 9.85
N LYS A 612 -28.87 -1.00 11.02
CA LYS A 612 -29.78 -2.11 11.25
C LYS A 612 -31.02 -1.58 11.95
N THR A 613 -32.17 -1.80 11.33
CA THR A 613 -33.47 -1.41 11.90
C THR A 613 -34.11 -2.57 12.62
N LYS A 614 -34.88 -2.28 13.68
CA LYS A 614 -35.70 -3.29 14.38
C LYS A 614 -36.76 -3.93 13.46
N ASN A 615 -37.19 -3.22 12.41
CA ASN A 615 -38.11 -3.71 11.37
C ASN A 615 -37.60 -3.38 9.96
N GLU A 616 -37.34 -4.38 9.11
CA GLU A 616 -36.76 -4.21 7.77
C GLU A 616 -37.60 -3.33 6.81
N LYS A 617 -38.91 -3.21 7.03
CA LYS A 617 -39.83 -2.45 6.17
C LYS A 617 -39.67 -0.92 6.27
N ILE A 618 -38.83 -0.40 7.16
CA ILE A 618 -38.76 1.04 7.48
C ILE A 618 -37.86 1.83 6.51
N LEU A 619 -36.93 1.18 5.81
CA LEU A 619 -35.84 1.86 5.07
C LEU A 619 -36.20 2.19 3.61
N ASP A 620 -37.26 2.96 3.40
CA ASP A 620 -37.58 3.52 2.08
C ASP A 620 -36.82 4.84 1.78
N ASN A 621 -37.05 5.41 0.59
CA ASN A 621 -36.41 6.67 0.20
C ASN A 621 -36.91 7.87 1.00
N GLU A 622 -38.15 7.84 1.49
CA GLU A 622 -38.75 8.93 2.27
C GLU A 622 -38.14 8.98 3.67
N PHE A 623 -38.02 7.81 4.32
CA PHE A 623 -37.33 7.64 5.59
C PHE A 623 -35.91 8.17 5.52
N ARG A 624 -35.12 7.74 4.52
CA ARG A 624 -33.73 8.19 4.32
C ARG A 624 -33.64 9.70 4.20
N LYS A 625 -34.48 10.30 3.35
CA LYS A 625 -34.50 11.76 3.16
C LYS A 625 -34.80 12.47 4.49
N LYS A 626 -35.88 12.07 5.17
CA LYS A 626 -36.29 12.66 6.45
C LYS A 626 -35.23 12.53 7.53
N PHE A 627 -34.59 11.36 7.61
CA PHE A 627 -33.49 11.10 8.53
C PHE A 627 -32.32 12.07 8.27
N LEU A 628 -31.86 12.16 7.02
CA LEU A 628 -30.72 12.99 6.66
C LEU A 628 -31.00 14.48 6.88
N GLU A 629 -32.20 14.96 6.55
CA GLU A 629 -32.59 16.35 6.81
C GLU A 629 -32.65 16.65 8.31
N LYS A 630 -33.25 15.77 9.13
CA LYS A 630 -33.29 15.92 10.58
C LYS A 630 -31.89 15.91 11.20
N PHE A 631 -31.04 14.97 10.78
CA PHE A 631 -29.67 14.87 11.29
C PHE A 631 -28.85 16.10 10.92
N GLY A 632 -28.99 16.63 9.70
CA GLY A 632 -28.33 17.86 9.27
C GLY A 632 -28.67 19.05 10.16
N ARG A 633 -29.96 19.23 10.47
CA ARG A 633 -30.41 20.29 11.41
C ARG A 633 -29.93 20.04 12.83
N PHE A 634 -29.94 18.79 13.30
CA PHE A 634 -29.47 18.45 14.63
C PHE A 634 -27.99 18.79 14.80
N LEU A 635 -27.15 18.37 13.86
CA LEU A 635 -25.73 18.69 13.86
C LEU A 635 -25.49 20.20 13.81
N ALA A 636 -26.22 20.94 12.96
CA ALA A 636 -26.11 22.39 12.90
C ALA A 636 -26.43 23.07 14.24
N LYS A 637 -27.40 22.55 15.01
CA LYS A 637 -27.71 23.05 16.35
C LYS A 637 -26.57 22.81 17.33
N GLU A 638 -25.97 21.62 17.33
CA GLU A 638 -24.80 21.33 18.17
C GLU A 638 -23.64 22.28 17.84
N VAL A 639 -23.38 22.55 16.56
CA VAL A 639 -22.36 23.51 16.14
C VAL A 639 -22.70 24.93 16.58
N ASN A 640 -23.97 25.35 16.46
CA ASN A 640 -24.41 26.67 16.90
C ASN A 640 -24.21 26.86 18.41
N ILE A 641 -24.42 25.83 19.23
CA ILE A 641 -24.16 25.87 20.68
C ILE A 641 -22.68 26.14 20.94
N ILE A 642 -21.78 25.53 20.18
CA ILE A 642 -20.34 25.81 20.27
C ILE A 642 -20.10 27.29 19.94
N PHE A 643 -20.61 27.79 18.81
CA PHE A 643 -20.45 29.21 18.45
C PHE A 643 -21.04 30.19 19.47
N GLU A 644 -22.16 29.87 20.11
CA GLU A 644 -22.75 30.71 21.16
C GLU A 644 -21.86 30.79 22.41
N LYS A 645 -21.29 29.66 22.87
CA LYS A 645 -20.32 29.65 23.99
C LYS A 645 -19.11 30.55 23.72
N PHE A 646 -18.63 30.61 22.49
CA PHE A 646 -17.50 31.47 22.11
C PHE A 646 -17.86 32.93 21.89
N LYS A 647 -19.15 33.25 21.67
CA LYS A 647 -19.60 34.65 21.58
C LYS A 647 -19.70 35.31 22.96
N GLU A 648 -19.93 34.52 24.00
CA GLU A 648 -20.06 34.99 25.39
C GLU A 648 -18.71 35.17 26.11
N ASN A 649 -17.65 34.57 25.58
CA ASN A 649 -16.25 34.78 25.98
C ASN A 649 -15.58 35.86 25.11
#